data_AF-A0A0P4VP14-F1
#
_entry.id   AF-A0A0P4VP14-F1
#
_cell.length_a   1.000
_cell.length_b   1.000
_cell.length_c   1.000
_cell.angle_alpha   90.00
_cell.angle_beta   90.00
_cell.angle_gamma   90.00
#
_symmetry.space_group_name_H-M   'P 1'
#
loop_
_entity.id
_entity.type
_entity.pdbx_description
1 polymer ?
#
loop_
_entity_poly.entity_id
_entity_poly.type
_entity_poly.pdbx_seq_one_letter_code
_entity_poly.pdbx_strand_id
1 'polypeptide(L)'
;KMLKVVGASWQQTRWTTIMLVAVILIAVFAIFFYEVPPEDNDGYYSASVLWTKTTGFREIYWGQNNDPKSISKGVARAYYKPDMIKTGWSTLEIETQPNYPDWVQAYAAGLLEGSLCWQLIYWHWQNTVATLCKHKEEFCDKVRKQLEENSNRAREQAIGNDKISPYWHQVNLFYTQLDGLESGWRNGVIRSRKAKITSIPRIDFLWMNSGSDLRYLEYQYNATAIIDSAKPLIDIAFLKYAPNTTNQFLLAHESAGFYSEMLRLHKCYSFGYHMTGDFKSHLTPGQRMTFTSYPAALYSRDDFYQISGSVKFSIAGVAVTDYNRSLWSETNFTEKVLMAPRVIAANRLATNGKEWGKTVALKNSGTGNKQWLVISGPDKQSTPLTLWIVEQIPHLTVMSNKTDVLKNQGYWINVGVPYDEKIRELSGYDSEENEGAEYKEKFLKPIVNLLVEGSTEVKDAESMISLMRHPILTAFGRSDVILINVNNSAGTGDMPRIVGDDGFSVHYEYNGEEDNKTGPSSDQLTGQGGFHDFIKGMTDEKDTKDRVRSLENRRMWDKNHSAIPQDELVRDIVVQDYAGIIDLKVSSGHDEYIGIAGPPYNASYHVEPFRWSTSYLKKIPHYGQVDVWNFQPHRPEWVW
;
A
#
# COMPACT_ATOMS: atom_id res chain seq x y z
N LYS A 1 -69.86 11.70 64.68
CA LYS A 1 -69.32 11.73 63.30
C LYS A 1 -68.84 10.33 62.94
N MET A 2 -69.59 9.60 62.11
CA MET A 2 -69.18 8.30 61.55
C MET A 2 -68.22 8.53 60.38
N LEU A 3 -67.06 7.88 60.39
CA LEU A 3 -66.15 7.84 59.25
C LEU A 3 -66.74 6.91 58.18
N LYS A 4 -67.11 7.51 57.04
CA LYS A 4 -67.64 6.80 55.87
C LYS A 4 -66.45 6.20 55.10
N VAL A 5 -66.20 4.91 55.31
CA VAL A 5 -65.23 4.17 54.49
C VAL A 5 -65.86 3.95 53.12
N VAL A 6 -65.33 4.65 52.11
CA VAL A 6 -65.76 4.51 50.72
C VAL A 6 -65.05 3.26 50.18
N GLY A 7 -65.74 2.12 50.20
CA GLY A 7 -65.27 0.93 49.51
C GLY A 7 -65.19 1.22 48.01
N ALA A 8 -64.01 1.03 47.40
CA ALA A 8 -63.86 1.11 45.95
C ALA A 8 -64.89 0.18 45.30
N SER A 9 -65.62 0.69 44.30
CA SER A 9 -66.66 -0.08 43.60
C SER A 9 -66.03 -1.35 43.04
N TRP A 10 -66.53 -2.51 43.47
CA TRP A 10 -66.08 -3.82 43.00
C TRP A 10 -66.09 -3.93 41.47
N GLN A 11 -67.02 -3.21 40.83
CA GLN A 11 -67.13 -3.11 39.38
C GLN A 11 -65.96 -2.30 38.76
N GLN A 12 -65.53 -1.21 39.40
CA GLN A 12 -64.33 -0.46 38.98
C GLN A 12 -63.06 -1.30 39.14
N THR A 13 -62.91 -2.03 40.24
CA THR A 13 -61.76 -2.93 40.43
C THR A 13 -61.70 -3.99 39.33
N ARG A 14 -62.84 -4.59 38.97
CA ARG A 14 -62.94 -5.57 37.86
C ARG A 14 -62.53 -4.98 36.51
N TRP A 15 -63.05 -3.81 36.15
CA TRP A 15 -62.71 -3.15 34.89
C TRP A 15 -61.23 -2.76 34.84
N THR A 16 -60.68 -2.32 35.98
CA THR A 16 -59.26 -1.98 36.08
C THR A 16 -58.38 -3.22 35.90
N THR A 17 -58.75 -4.35 36.52
CA THR A 17 -58.01 -5.63 36.35
C THR A 17 -58.09 -6.14 34.92
N ILE A 18 -59.27 -6.06 34.27
CA ILE A 18 -59.44 -6.48 32.87
C ILE A 18 -58.59 -5.60 31.94
N MET A 19 -58.58 -4.28 32.15
CA MET A 19 -57.70 -3.39 31.39
C MET A 19 -56.23 -3.70 31.61
N LEU A 20 -55.81 -3.98 32.84
CA LEU A 20 -54.42 -4.34 33.14
C LEU A 20 -54.00 -5.62 32.43
N VAL A 21 -54.86 -6.65 32.47
CA VAL A 21 -54.63 -7.92 31.75
C VAL A 21 -54.58 -7.69 30.24
N ALA A 22 -55.48 -6.87 29.69
CA ALA A 22 -55.46 -6.54 28.26
C ALA A 22 -54.17 -5.81 27.85
N VAL A 23 -53.69 -4.84 28.65
CA VAL A 23 -52.42 -4.14 28.40
C VAL A 23 -51.24 -5.10 28.47
N ILE A 24 -51.21 -6.01 29.46
CA ILE A 24 -50.17 -7.03 29.58
C ILE A 24 -50.20 -7.96 28.36
N LEU A 25 -51.38 -8.39 27.92
CA LEU A 25 -51.51 -9.25 26.74
C LEU A 25 -51.09 -8.54 25.46
N ILE A 26 -51.40 -7.24 25.30
CA ILE A 26 -50.93 -6.43 24.18
C ILE A 26 -49.41 -6.27 24.23
N ALA A 27 -48.82 -6.04 25.41
CA ALA A 27 -47.38 -5.94 25.58
C ALA A 27 -46.67 -7.27 25.27
N VAL A 28 -47.21 -8.39 25.76
CA VAL A 28 -46.72 -9.74 25.45
C VAL A 28 -46.85 -10.02 23.95
N PHE A 29 -48.00 -9.70 23.35
CA PHE A 29 -48.21 -9.87 21.91
C PHE A 29 -47.22 -9.01 21.10
N ALA A 30 -46.97 -7.77 21.50
CA ALA A 30 -45.97 -6.93 20.86
C ALA A 30 -44.56 -7.51 20.99
N ILE A 31 -44.18 -8.04 22.16
CA ILE A 31 -42.87 -8.66 22.38
C ILE A 31 -42.65 -9.90 21.50
N PHE A 32 -43.70 -10.73 21.31
CA PHE A 32 -43.57 -12.01 20.60
C PHE A 32 -43.92 -11.95 19.11
N PHE A 33 -44.74 -10.98 18.69
CA PHE A 33 -45.28 -10.94 17.32
C PHE A 33 -45.05 -9.60 16.60
N TYR A 34 -44.62 -8.55 17.29
CA TYR A 34 -44.14 -7.33 16.65
C TYR A 34 -42.64 -7.45 16.43
N GLU A 35 -42.25 -8.32 15.49
CA GLU A 35 -40.91 -8.27 14.90
C GLU A 35 -40.84 -6.97 14.10
N VAL A 36 -40.35 -5.89 14.73
CA VAL A 36 -39.78 -4.78 13.97
C VAL A 36 -38.65 -5.43 13.17
N PRO A 37 -38.73 -5.47 11.83
CA PRO A 37 -37.61 -5.97 11.04
C PRO A 37 -36.38 -5.18 11.50
N PRO A 38 -35.27 -5.85 11.87
CA PRO A 38 -34.05 -5.13 12.22
C PRO A 38 -33.77 -4.14 11.10
N GLU A 39 -33.51 -2.88 11.42
CA GLU A 39 -33.02 -1.95 10.41
C GLU A 39 -31.76 -2.58 9.80
N ASP A 40 -31.74 -2.73 8.48
CA ASP A 40 -30.58 -3.24 7.76
C ASP A 40 -29.40 -2.30 8.04
N ASN A 41 -28.46 -2.77 8.87
CA ASN A 41 -27.28 -1.99 9.20
C ASN A 41 -26.44 -1.71 7.94
N ASP A 42 -26.27 -0.45 7.58
CA ASP A 42 -25.49 0.03 6.43
C ASP A 42 -23.99 -0.34 6.51
N GLY A 43 -23.52 -0.75 7.69
CA GLY A 43 -22.15 -1.14 7.96
C GLY A 43 -21.22 0.05 8.27
N TYR A 44 -21.70 1.29 8.15
CA TYR A 44 -20.89 2.50 8.32
C TYR A 44 -20.93 3.00 9.75
N TYR A 45 -19.79 2.98 10.43
CA TYR A 45 -19.62 3.60 11.74
C TYR A 45 -19.20 5.05 11.58
N SER A 46 -19.94 5.96 12.21
CA SER A 46 -19.63 7.38 12.17
C SER A 46 -19.25 7.94 13.55
N ALA A 47 -18.33 8.90 13.53
CA ALA A 47 -17.89 9.62 14.72
C ALA A 47 -17.49 11.06 14.38
N SER A 48 -17.56 11.94 15.38
CA SER A 48 -17.12 13.33 15.29
C SER A 48 -16.23 13.69 16.48
N VAL A 49 -15.31 14.63 16.29
CA VAL A 49 -14.51 15.22 17.36
C VAL A 49 -14.90 16.68 17.52
N LEU A 50 -15.28 17.06 18.74
CA LEU A 50 -15.44 18.44 19.16
C LEU A 50 -14.18 18.92 19.88
N TRP A 51 -13.89 20.21 19.79
CA TRP A 51 -12.80 20.82 20.53
C TRP A 51 -13.12 22.23 20.97
N THR A 52 -12.74 22.57 22.20
CA THR A 52 -12.64 23.95 22.67
C THR A 52 -11.36 24.12 23.46
N LYS A 53 -10.86 25.36 23.59
CA LYS A 53 -9.69 25.66 24.43
C LYS A 53 -9.88 25.27 25.90
N THR A 54 -11.12 25.26 26.40
CA THR A 54 -11.43 24.97 27.81
C THR A 54 -11.67 23.49 28.08
N THR A 55 -12.33 22.78 27.17
CA THR A 55 -12.70 21.36 27.38
C THR A 55 -11.74 20.37 26.72
N GLY A 56 -10.86 20.83 25.83
CA GLY A 56 -10.05 19.95 25.02
C GLY A 56 -10.89 19.14 24.02
N PHE A 57 -10.36 18.00 23.59
CA PHE A 57 -10.98 17.10 22.62
C PHE A 57 -12.07 16.24 23.25
N ARG A 58 -13.19 16.09 22.54
CA ARG A 58 -14.28 15.19 22.90
C ARG A 58 -14.76 14.43 21.68
N GLU A 59 -14.66 13.11 21.71
CA GLU A 59 -15.21 12.22 20.70
C GLU A 59 -16.70 11.98 20.93
N ILE A 60 -17.48 11.97 19.86
CA ILE A 60 -18.89 11.58 19.81
C ILE A 60 -19.01 10.44 18.81
N TYR A 61 -19.54 9.31 19.25
CA TYR A 61 -19.76 8.13 18.42
C TYR A 61 -21.25 8.02 18.11
N TRP A 62 -21.59 8.04 16.83
CA TRP A 62 -22.98 8.06 16.37
C TRP A 62 -23.49 6.66 16.01
N GLY A 63 -22.61 5.67 15.86
CA GLY A 63 -22.98 4.31 15.49
C GLY A 63 -23.21 4.15 13.99
N GLN A 64 -24.14 3.28 13.62
CA GLN A 64 -24.51 2.93 12.23
C GLN A 64 -25.83 3.58 11.80
N ASN A 65 -26.16 3.51 10.51
CA ASN A 65 -27.42 4.00 9.93
C ASN A 65 -27.65 5.51 10.12
N ASN A 66 -26.58 6.29 10.08
CA ASN A 66 -26.66 7.74 10.23
C ASN A 66 -26.67 8.42 8.88
N ASP A 67 -27.63 9.34 8.64
CA ASP A 67 -27.57 10.23 7.48
C ASP A 67 -26.25 11.04 7.54
N PRO A 68 -25.35 10.88 6.55
CA PRO A 68 -24.14 11.69 6.38
C PRO A 68 -24.31 13.17 6.70
N LYS A 69 -25.39 13.79 6.21
CA LYS A 69 -25.61 15.23 6.35
C LYS A 69 -25.98 15.64 7.77
N SER A 70 -26.47 14.70 8.58
CA SER A 70 -26.88 14.93 9.98
C SER A 70 -25.71 14.84 10.95
N ILE A 71 -24.60 14.17 10.58
CA ILE A 71 -23.44 14.03 11.45
C ILE A 71 -22.72 15.36 11.61
N SER A 72 -22.63 15.82 12.87
CA SER A 72 -21.95 17.05 13.23
C SER A 72 -20.52 17.08 12.69
N LYS A 73 -20.16 18.17 12.01
CA LYS A 73 -18.81 18.36 11.45
C LYS A 73 -17.73 18.48 12.52
N GLY A 74 -18.07 19.05 13.69
CA GLY A 74 -17.11 19.29 14.76
C GLY A 74 -15.86 20.01 14.27
N VAL A 75 -14.69 19.63 14.82
CA VAL A 75 -13.38 19.86 14.19
C VAL A 75 -13.18 18.89 13.05
N ALA A 76 -13.54 17.63 13.29
CA ALA A 76 -13.39 16.54 12.35
C ALA A 76 -14.55 15.55 12.51
N ARG A 77 -14.88 14.86 11.43
CA ARG A 77 -15.80 13.72 11.41
C ARG A 77 -15.27 12.62 10.52
N ALA A 78 -15.66 11.39 10.82
CA ALA A 78 -15.21 10.22 10.10
C ALA A 78 -16.35 9.22 9.85
N TYR A 79 -16.23 8.51 8.73
CA TYR A 79 -17.05 7.36 8.35
C TYR A 79 -16.13 6.17 8.11
N TYR A 80 -16.43 5.05 8.75
CA TYR A 80 -15.62 3.84 8.71
C TYR A 80 -16.48 2.62 8.42
N LYS A 81 -16.09 1.85 7.41
CA LYS A 81 -16.75 0.60 7.02
C LYS A 81 -15.75 -0.58 7.12
N PRO A 82 -15.90 -1.49 8.10
CA PRO A 82 -14.98 -2.62 8.31
C PRO A 82 -15.27 -3.81 7.37
N ASP A 83 -15.35 -3.58 6.06
CA ASP A 83 -15.77 -4.60 5.07
C ASP A 83 -14.64 -5.55 4.62
N MET A 84 -13.54 -5.67 5.39
CA MET A 84 -12.40 -6.57 5.10
C MET A 84 -12.82 -7.98 4.68
N ILE A 85 -13.85 -8.53 5.33
CA ILE A 85 -14.29 -9.92 5.09
C ILE A 85 -15.04 -10.06 3.77
N LYS A 86 -15.71 -8.99 3.30
CA LYS A 86 -16.56 -9.02 2.10
C LYS A 86 -15.79 -8.64 0.84
N THR A 87 -14.94 -7.61 0.92
CA THR A 87 -14.28 -7.01 -0.25
C THR A 87 -12.75 -7.12 -0.19
N GLY A 88 -12.20 -7.55 0.94
CA GLY A 88 -10.76 -7.50 1.21
C GLY A 88 -10.25 -6.11 1.57
N TRP A 89 -11.14 -5.12 1.67
CA TRP A 89 -10.83 -3.73 2.02
C TRP A 89 -11.77 -3.23 3.11
N SER A 90 -11.25 -2.44 4.04
CA SER A 90 -12.09 -1.49 4.79
C SER A 90 -12.03 -0.11 4.17
N THR A 91 -13.01 0.73 4.46
CA THR A 91 -13.05 2.11 3.96
C THR A 91 -13.07 3.08 5.14
N LEU A 92 -12.23 4.10 5.09
CA LEU A 92 -12.18 5.17 6.10
C LEU A 92 -12.16 6.51 5.38
N GLU A 93 -13.11 7.37 5.72
CA GLU A 93 -13.16 8.74 5.22
C GLU A 93 -13.17 9.71 6.40
N ILE A 94 -12.30 10.73 6.36
CA ILE A 94 -12.18 11.76 7.39
C ILE A 94 -12.22 13.13 6.74
N GLU A 95 -13.09 14.00 7.26
CA GLU A 95 -13.18 15.42 6.90
C GLU A 95 -12.82 16.28 8.11
N THR A 96 -11.96 17.29 7.94
CA THR A 96 -11.69 18.31 8.96
C THR A 96 -12.22 19.68 8.53
N GLN A 97 -12.34 20.60 9.48
CA GLN A 97 -12.87 21.95 9.22
C GLN A 97 -11.75 23.01 9.27
N PRO A 98 -11.56 23.83 8.21
CA PRO A 98 -10.44 24.77 8.09
C PRO A 98 -10.50 25.94 9.08
N ASN A 99 -11.64 26.14 9.76
CA ASN A 99 -11.79 27.21 10.75
C ASN A 99 -11.12 26.91 12.11
N TYR A 100 -10.58 25.70 12.29
CA TYR A 100 -9.81 25.33 13.48
C TYR A 100 -8.31 25.37 13.20
N PRO A 101 -7.45 25.60 14.22
CA PRO A 101 -6.01 25.49 14.05
C PRO A 101 -5.61 24.10 13.53
N ASP A 102 -4.68 24.04 12.59
CA ASP A 102 -4.35 22.80 11.87
C ASP A 102 -3.85 21.68 12.77
N TRP A 103 -3.12 22.01 13.85
CA TRP A 103 -2.69 21.00 14.82
C TRP A 103 -3.89 20.34 15.53
N VAL A 104 -4.98 21.09 15.76
CA VAL A 104 -6.24 20.56 16.34
C VAL A 104 -6.91 19.64 15.33
N GLN A 105 -6.98 20.06 14.07
CA GLN A 105 -7.52 19.27 12.97
C GLN A 105 -6.74 17.95 12.81
N ALA A 106 -5.41 18.00 12.79
CA ALA A 106 -4.54 16.83 12.65
C ALA A 106 -4.68 15.85 13.80
N TYR A 107 -4.65 16.34 15.05
CA TYR A 107 -4.84 15.49 16.21
C TYR A 107 -6.25 14.86 16.22
N ALA A 108 -7.29 15.62 15.87
CA ALA A 108 -8.67 15.12 15.78
C ALA A 108 -8.85 14.06 14.68
N ALA A 109 -8.22 14.23 13.52
CA ALA A 109 -8.23 13.23 12.45
C ALA A 109 -7.55 11.93 12.91
N GLY A 110 -6.41 12.04 13.60
CA GLY A 110 -5.74 10.91 14.24
C GLY A 110 -6.63 10.20 15.24
N LEU A 111 -7.25 10.95 16.16
CA LEU A 111 -8.18 10.41 17.16
C LEU A 111 -9.27 9.54 16.53
N LEU A 112 -9.93 10.06 15.48
CA LEU A 112 -11.01 9.35 14.78
C LEU A 112 -10.53 8.07 14.11
N GLU A 113 -9.40 8.11 13.39
CA GLU A 113 -8.85 6.90 12.78
C GLU A 113 -8.48 5.85 13.84
N GLY A 114 -7.79 6.29 14.89
CA GLY A 114 -7.36 5.41 15.97
C GLY A 114 -8.54 4.74 16.66
N SER A 115 -9.60 5.51 16.96
CA SER A 115 -10.72 5.04 17.77
C SER A 115 -11.76 4.25 16.99
N LEU A 116 -11.94 4.50 15.69
CA LEU A 116 -12.81 3.72 14.82
C LEU A 116 -12.12 2.43 14.35
N CYS A 117 -10.84 2.50 13.98
CA CYS A 117 -10.09 1.38 13.43
C CYS A 117 -9.29 0.58 14.48
N TRP A 118 -9.50 0.82 15.78
CA TRP A 118 -8.67 0.30 16.88
C TRP A 118 -8.39 -1.22 16.78
N GLN A 119 -9.38 -1.99 16.34
CA GLN A 119 -9.29 -3.45 16.23
C GLN A 119 -8.41 -3.89 15.05
N LEU A 120 -8.60 -3.28 13.88
CA LEU A 120 -7.74 -3.53 12.71
C LEU A 120 -6.30 -3.10 12.98
N ILE A 121 -6.11 -1.96 13.67
CA ILE A 121 -4.78 -1.48 14.08
C ILE A 121 -4.09 -2.52 14.97
N TYR A 122 -4.79 -3.06 15.97
CA TYR A 122 -4.22 -4.06 16.86
C TYR A 122 -3.87 -5.36 16.13
N TRP A 123 -4.74 -5.84 15.24
CA TRP A 123 -4.46 -7.03 14.44
C TRP A 123 -3.31 -6.83 13.46
N HIS A 124 -3.23 -5.66 12.81
CA HIS A 124 -2.12 -5.35 11.92
C HIS A 124 -0.79 -5.31 12.67
N TRP A 125 -0.74 -4.65 13.83
CA TRP A 125 0.43 -4.64 14.71
C TRP A 125 0.82 -6.07 15.15
N GLN A 126 -0.16 -6.91 15.51
CA GLN A 126 0.09 -8.31 15.86
C GLN A 126 0.70 -9.10 14.69
N ASN A 127 0.13 -8.98 13.49
CA ASN A 127 0.58 -9.72 12.30
C ASN A 127 1.96 -9.27 11.81
N THR A 128 2.35 -8.02 12.11
CA THR A 128 3.57 -7.41 11.59
C THR A 128 4.62 -7.23 12.69
N VAL A 129 4.60 -6.09 13.37
CA VAL A 129 5.63 -5.65 14.32
C VAL A 129 5.75 -6.63 15.50
N ALA A 130 4.64 -7.01 16.14
CA ALA A 130 4.70 -7.84 17.34
C ALA A 130 5.24 -9.25 17.05
N THR A 131 4.84 -9.84 15.91
CA THR A 131 5.31 -11.16 15.48
C THR A 131 6.80 -11.12 15.16
N LEU A 132 7.25 -10.12 14.39
CA LEU A 132 8.67 -9.93 14.08
C LEU A 132 9.52 -9.79 15.36
N CYS A 133 9.09 -8.93 16.28
CA CYS A 133 9.85 -8.62 17.49
C CYS A 133 9.84 -9.72 18.55
N LYS A 134 8.92 -10.69 18.46
CA LYS A 134 8.93 -11.88 19.32
C LYS A 134 10.19 -12.74 19.15
N HIS A 135 10.76 -12.74 17.94
CA HIS A 135 11.91 -13.56 17.58
C HIS A 135 13.20 -12.74 17.40
N LYS A 136 13.09 -11.40 17.36
CA LYS A 136 14.19 -10.48 17.04
C LYS A 136 14.19 -9.25 17.97
N GLU A 137 14.10 -9.49 19.28
CA GLU A 137 13.95 -8.42 20.28
C GLU A 137 15.09 -7.38 20.22
N GLU A 138 16.36 -7.83 20.19
CA GLU A 138 17.51 -6.93 20.12
C GLU A 138 17.52 -6.05 18.86
N PHE A 139 17.15 -6.63 17.71
CA PHE A 139 17.00 -5.88 16.46
C PHE A 139 15.88 -4.85 16.58
N CYS A 140 14.72 -5.25 17.10
CA CYS A 140 13.60 -4.35 17.28
C CYS A 140 13.91 -3.19 18.22
N ASP A 141 14.64 -3.42 19.30
CA ASP A 141 15.02 -2.35 20.23
C ASP A 141 15.99 -1.35 19.60
N LYS A 142 16.95 -1.83 18.78
CA LYS A 142 17.83 -0.96 17.99
C LYS A 142 17.04 -0.08 17.02
N VAL A 143 16.12 -0.67 16.28
CA VAL A 143 15.29 0.06 15.31
C VAL A 143 14.35 1.06 16.01
N ARG A 144 13.69 0.66 17.11
CA ARG A 144 12.85 1.56 17.91
C ARG A 144 13.62 2.78 18.38
N LYS A 145 14.82 2.58 18.92
CA LYS A 145 15.70 3.67 19.35
C LYS A 145 16.04 4.61 18.19
N GLN A 146 16.40 4.06 17.04
CA GLN A 146 16.77 4.86 15.86
C GLN A 146 15.59 5.66 15.31
N LEU A 147 14.38 5.06 15.26
CA LEU A 147 13.15 5.76 14.88
C LEU A 147 12.80 6.87 15.88
N GLU A 148 12.99 6.63 17.17
CA GLU A 148 12.74 7.61 18.21
C GLU A 148 13.68 8.81 18.10
N GLU A 149 14.99 8.57 17.98
CA GLU A 149 15.99 9.63 17.79
C GLU A 149 15.73 10.45 16.52
N ASN A 150 15.47 9.79 15.39
CA ASN A 150 15.13 10.46 14.13
C ASN A 150 13.85 11.31 14.26
N SER A 151 12.77 10.72 14.78
CA SER A 151 11.48 11.41 14.85
C SER A 151 11.48 12.57 15.85
N ASN A 152 12.22 12.46 16.95
CA ASN A 152 12.42 13.57 17.87
C ASN A 152 13.12 14.74 17.16
N ARG A 153 14.20 14.45 16.42
CA ARG A 153 14.92 15.47 15.67
C ARG A 153 14.08 16.12 14.58
N ALA A 154 13.30 15.34 13.84
CA ALA A 154 12.38 15.83 12.83
C ALA A 154 11.27 16.72 13.44
N ARG A 155 10.70 16.32 14.59
CA ARG A 155 9.71 17.11 15.33
C ARG A 155 10.26 18.45 15.82
N GLU A 156 11.47 18.47 16.37
CA GLU A 156 12.13 19.71 16.79
C GLU A 156 12.29 20.69 15.63
N GLN A 157 12.79 20.22 14.48
CA GLN A 157 12.94 21.05 13.28
C GLN A 157 11.58 21.52 12.77
N ALA A 158 10.56 20.65 12.81
CA ALA A 158 9.21 20.96 12.37
C ALA A 158 8.57 22.07 13.21
N ILE A 159 8.61 21.94 14.55
CA ILE A 159 8.06 22.93 15.49
C ILE A 159 8.76 24.27 15.35
N GLY A 160 10.09 24.27 15.25
CA GLY A 160 10.88 25.50 15.12
C GLY A 160 10.59 26.29 13.83
N ASN A 161 10.10 25.62 12.78
CA ASN A 161 9.87 26.21 11.46
C ASN A 161 8.37 26.23 11.05
N ASP A 162 7.47 25.84 11.94
CA ASP A 162 6.04 25.60 11.67
C ASP A 162 5.32 26.79 11.03
N LYS A 163 5.63 28.02 11.47
CA LYS A 163 5.01 29.25 10.94
C LYS A 163 5.68 29.82 9.68
N ILE A 164 6.84 29.30 9.30
CA ILE A 164 7.70 29.90 8.27
C ILE A 164 7.80 29.01 7.05
N SER A 165 7.97 27.70 7.25
CA SER A 165 8.21 26.73 6.18
C SER A 165 6.99 25.86 5.97
N PRO A 166 6.38 25.87 4.78
CA PRO A 166 5.25 25.00 4.49
C PRO A 166 5.54 23.52 4.65
N TYR A 167 6.74 23.09 4.23
CA TYR A 167 7.20 21.72 4.39
C TYR A 167 7.22 21.30 5.87
N TRP A 168 7.89 22.09 6.72
CA TRP A 168 8.02 21.76 8.14
C TRP A 168 6.69 21.81 8.88
N HIS A 169 5.78 22.71 8.48
CA HIS A 169 4.42 22.69 8.98
C HIS A 169 3.72 21.34 8.69
N GLN A 170 3.80 20.85 7.45
CA GLN A 170 3.18 19.57 7.09
C GLN A 170 3.83 18.38 7.81
N VAL A 171 5.15 18.42 8.02
CA VAL A 171 5.86 17.41 8.84
C VAL A 171 5.35 17.45 10.28
N ASN A 172 5.16 18.63 10.87
CA ASN A 172 4.61 18.81 12.21
C ASN A 172 3.19 18.22 12.31
N LEU A 173 2.33 18.50 11.32
CA LEU A 173 0.96 17.97 11.27
C LEU A 173 0.92 16.45 11.13
N PHE A 174 1.80 15.83 10.35
CA PHE A 174 1.90 14.37 10.25
C PHE A 174 2.15 13.74 11.62
N TYR A 175 3.14 14.25 12.35
CA TYR A 175 3.49 13.74 13.67
C TYR A 175 2.42 14.04 14.73
N THR A 176 1.71 15.17 14.60
CA THR A 176 0.54 15.52 15.43
C THR A 176 -0.63 14.56 15.19
N GLN A 177 -0.89 14.21 13.92
CA GLN A 177 -1.90 13.20 13.55
C GLN A 177 -1.54 11.82 14.10
N LEU A 178 -0.25 11.46 14.10
CA LEU A 178 0.25 10.21 14.69
C LEU A 178 0.01 10.15 16.22
N ASP A 179 0.23 11.25 16.93
CA ASP A 179 -0.06 11.33 18.37
C ASP A 179 -1.58 11.21 18.65
N GLY A 180 -2.40 11.80 17.77
CA GLY A 180 -3.86 11.64 17.77
C GLY A 180 -4.27 10.19 17.54
N LEU A 181 -3.64 9.50 16.59
CA LEU A 181 -3.88 8.10 16.26
C LEU A 181 -3.64 7.17 17.45
N GLU A 182 -2.51 7.33 18.14
CA GLU A 182 -2.22 6.57 19.35
C GLU A 182 -3.31 6.79 20.42
N SER A 183 -3.66 8.06 20.66
CA SER A 183 -4.64 8.45 21.67
C SER A 183 -6.03 7.89 21.32
N GLY A 184 -6.41 7.95 20.04
CA GLY A 184 -7.65 7.42 19.50
C GLY A 184 -7.71 5.90 19.66
N TRP A 185 -6.61 5.20 19.36
CA TRP A 185 -6.52 3.76 19.54
C TRP A 185 -6.79 3.36 20.99
N ARG A 186 -6.16 4.04 21.95
CA ARG A 186 -6.39 3.82 23.39
C ARG A 186 -7.87 4.05 23.76
N ASN A 187 -8.49 5.11 23.26
CA ASN A 187 -9.91 5.38 23.48
C ASN A 187 -10.80 4.30 22.89
N GLY A 188 -10.50 3.82 21.67
CA GLY A 188 -11.20 2.71 21.02
C GLY A 188 -11.13 1.42 21.84
N VAL A 189 -9.95 1.08 22.37
CA VAL A 189 -9.76 -0.08 23.27
C VAL A 189 -10.58 0.05 24.54
N ILE A 190 -10.53 1.21 25.22
CA ILE A 190 -11.30 1.47 26.44
C ILE A 190 -12.80 1.34 26.16
N ARG A 191 -13.28 1.96 25.07
CA ARG A 191 -14.68 1.90 24.62
C ARG A 191 -15.14 0.48 24.34
N SER A 192 -14.27 -0.36 23.75
CA SER A 192 -14.56 -1.75 23.45
C SER A 192 -14.70 -2.64 24.70
N ARG A 193 -14.34 -2.13 25.89
CA ARG A 193 -14.28 -2.87 27.17
C ARG A 193 -13.41 -4.15 27.12
N LYS A 194 -12.51 -4.27 26.13
CA LYS A 194 -11.59 -5.41 26.01
C LYS A 194 -10.38 -5.24 26.93
N ALA A 195 -10.57 -5.55 28.21
CA ALA A 195 -9.55 -5.42 29.26
C ALA A 195 -8.31 -6.34 29.09
N LYS A 196 -8.27 -7.21 28.08
CA LYS A 196 -7.18 -8.18 27.84
C LYS A 196 -6.30 -7.87 26.61
N ILE A 197 -6.42 -6.67 26.04
CA ILE A 197 -5.59 -6.25 24.91
C ILE A 197 -4.26 -5.71 25.43
N THR A 198 -3.16 -6.21 24.88
CA THR A 198 -1.82 -5.69 25.15
C THR A 198 -1.70 -4.28 24.57
N SER A 199 -1.14 -3.34 25.35
CA SER A 199 -0.88 -1.99 24.85
C SER A 199 0.15 -2.03 23.73
N ILE A 200 -0.14 -1.36 22.61
CA ILE A 200 0.85 -1.12 21.57
C ILE A 200 1.84 -0.08 22.11
N PRO A 201 3.17 -0.31 22.02
CA PRO A 201 4.17 0.71 22.34
C PRO A 201 3.99 1.95 21.45
N ARG A 202 4.18 3.15 22.00
CA ARG A 202 4.02 4.41 21.24
C ARG A 202 4.85 4.43 19.95
N ILE A 203 6.11 4.01 20.05
CA ILE A 203 7.03 3.99 18.91
C ILE A 203 6.58 3.01 17.81
N ASP A 204 5.81 1.97 18.14
CA ASP A 204 5.33 1.00 17.15
C ASP A 204 4.25 1.59 16.22
N PHE A 205 3.57 2.67 16.63
CA PHE A 205 2.73 3.45 15.70
C PHE A 205 3.58 4.13 14.62
N LEU A 206 4.76 4.66 14.99
CA LEU A 206 5.71 5.19 14.01
C LEU A 206 6.31 4.06 13.16
N TRP A 207 6.58 2.89 13.76
CA TRP A 207 7.06 1.71 13.03
C TRP A 207 6.09 1.32 11.91
N MET A 208 4.79 1.21 12.19
CA MET A 208 3.76 0.92 11.16
C MET A 208 3.70 2.01 10.06
N ASN A 209 4.12 3.23 10.36
CA ASN A 209 4.24 4.34 9.40
C ASN A 209 5.61 4.39 8.69
N SER A 210 6.56 3.54 9.07
CA SER A 210 7.92 3.52 8.54
C SER A 210 8.21 2.25 7.74
N GLY A 211 7.19 1.43 7.42
CA GLY A 211 7.39 0.10 6.82
C GLY A 211 8.29 0.08 5.58
N SER A 212 8.14 1.06 4.69
CA SER A 212 9.01 1.19 3.51
C SER A 212 10.44 1.62 3.85
N ASP A 213 10.63 2.44 4.88
CA ASP A 213 11.96 2.81 5.38
C ASP A 213 12.64 1.62 6.07
N LEU A 214 11.87 0.81 6.79
CA LEU A 214 12.34 -0.28 7.63
C LEU A 214 12.89 -1.47 6.86
N ARG A 215 12.37 -1.77 5.66
CA ARG A 215 12.94 -2.81 4.77
C ARG A 215 14.43 -2.56 4.49
N TYR A 216 14.86 -1.30 4.45
CA TYR A 216 16.27 -0.92 4.30
C TYR A 216 17.05 -1.06 5.60
N LEU A 217 16.46 -0.71 6.75
CA LEU A 217 17.11 -0.88 8.05
C LEU A 217 17.32 -2.37 8.38
N GLU A 218 16.35 -3.23 8.06
CA GLU A 218 16.49 -4.70 8.19
C GLU A 218 17.69 -5.23 7.40
N TYR A 219 17.86 -4.73 6.17
CA TYR A 219 19.00 -5.06 5.32
C TYR A 219 20.32 -4.54 5.91
N GLN A 220 20.35 -3.28 6.39
CA GLN A 220 21.53 -2.67 6.98
C GLN A 220 22.03 -3.41 8.22
N TYR A 221 21.11 -3.88 9.07
CA TYR A 221 21.46 -4.60 10.29
C TYR A 221 21.71 -6.11 10.08
N ASN A 222 21.75 -6.58 8.82
CA ASN A 222 21.78 -8.01 8.48
C ASN A 222 20.68 -8.80 9.23
N ALA A 223 19.56 -8.15 9.54
CA ALA A 223 18.49 -8.71 10.35
C ALA A 223 17.54 -9.59 9.52
N THR A 224 17.58 -9.47 8.20
CA THR A 224 16.96 -10.43 7.28
C THR A 224 17.82 -11.69 7.16
N ALA A 225 17.31 -12.79 7.72
CA ALA A 225 17.61 -14.10 7.18
C ALA A 225 16.92 -14.16 5.81
N ILE A 226 17.69 -13.88 4.75
CA ILE A 226 17.37 -14.25 3.38
C ILE A 226 16.01 -13.70 2.90
N ILE A 227 15.96 -12.43 2.46
CA ILE A 227 15.16 -12.17 1.25
C ILE A 227 15.78 -13.10 0.24
N ASP A 228 15.05 -14.15 -0.15
CA ASP A 228 15.54 -15.10 -1.13
C ASP A 228 15.93 -14.30 -2.37
N SER A 229 17.24 -14.17 -2.59
CA SER A 229 17.80 -13.46 -3.74
C SER A 229 17.31 -14.08 -5.06
N ALA A 230 16.75 -15.30 -5.00
CA ALA A 230 16.12 -15.95 -6.13
C ALA A 230 14.74 -15.41 -6.52
N LYS A 231 14.08 -14.54 -5.72
CA LYS A 231 12.80 -13.90 -6.10
C LYS A 231 12.66 -12.47 -5.55
N PRO A 232 12.99 -11.44 -6.36
CA PRO A 232 12.78 -10.06 -5.95
C PRO A 232 11.28 -9.77 -5.82
N LEU A 233 10.91 -8.92 -4.85
CA LEU A 233 9.56 -8.38 -4.78
C LEU A 233 9.26 -7.52 -6.01
N ILE A 234 8.09 -7.72 -6.60
CA ILE A 234 7.68 -7.08 -7.86
C ILE A 234 6.53 -6.11 -7.58
N ASP A 235 6.89 -4.86 -7.36
CA ASP A 235 5.95 -3.74 -7.45
C ASP A 235 5.86 -3.31 -8.93
N ILE A 236 4.67 -2.96 -9.41
CA ILE A 236 4.46 -2.54 -10.80
C ILE A 236 3.58 -1.32 -10.85
N ALA A 237 3.97 -0.30 -11.63
CA ALA A 237 3.07 0.74 -12.10
C ALA A 237 3.06 0.75 -13.63
N PHE A 238 1.87 0.69 -14.23
CA PHE A 238 1.69 0.75 -15.67
C PHE A 238 0.72 1.88 -16.03
N LEU A 239 1.26 2.91 -16.68
CA LEU A 239 0.52 4.08 -17.15
C LEU A 239 0.37 3.99 -18.66
N LYS A 240 -0.83 4.25 -19.17
CA LYS A 240 -1.11 4.26 -20.61
C LYS A 240 -2.12 5.36 -20.93
N TYR A 241 -2.01 5.98 -22.10
CA TYR A 241 -3.13 6.77 -22.62
C TYR A 241 -4.35 5.89 -22.91
N ALA A 242 -5.53 6.41 -22.63
CA ALA A 242 -6.77 5.78 -23.10
C ALA A 242 -6.83 5.82 -24.64
N PRO A 243 -7.56 4.90 -25.30
CA PRO A 243 -7.63 4.85 -26.75
C PRO A 243 -8.08 6.18 -27.37
N ASN A 244 -7.42 6.58 -28.46
CA ASN A 244 -7.76 7.75 -29.27
C ASN A 244 -7.73 9.11 -28.53
N THR A 245 -7.05 9.22 -27.40
CA THR A 245 -6.93 10.49 -26.65
C THR A 245 -5.59 10.63 -25.93
N THR A 246 -5.09 11.86 -25.80
CA THR A 246 -3.93 12.21 -24.95
C THR A 246 -4.34 12.96 -23.68
N ASN A 247 -5.64 13.00 -23.41
CA ASN A 247 -6.24 13.72 -22.29
C ASN A 247 -6.82 12.77 -21.22
N GLN A 248 -6.85 11.47 -21.49
CA GLN A 248 -7.28 10.47 -20.53
C GLN A 248 -6.22 9.38 -20.46
N PHE A 249 -6.04 8.83 -19.27
CA PHE A 249 -5.08 7.77 -19.02
C PHE A 249 -5.73 6.66 -18.20
N LEU A 250 -5.12 5.48 -18.32
CA LEU A 250 -5.32 4.35 -17.45
C LEU A 250 -4.03 4.15 -16.66
N LEU A 251 -4.16 3.98 -15.35
CA LEU A 251 -3.03 3.72 -14.46
C LEU A 251 -3.36 2.49 -13.63
N ALA A 252 -2.54 1.45 -13.76
CA ALA A 252 -2.50 0.31 -12.89
C ALA A 252 -1.32 0.40 -11.91
N HIS A 253 -1.53 -0.08 -10.68
CA HIS A 253 -0.50 -0.21 -9.68
C HIS A 253 -0.70 -1.49 -8.85
N GLU A 254 0.30 -2.37 -8.83
CA GLU A 254 0.37 -3.57 -8.01
C GLU A 254 1.45 -3.41 -6.96
N SER A 255 1.10 -3.70 -5.70
CA SER A 255 2.03 -3.64 -4.59
C SER A 255 2.42 -5.02 -4.10
N ALA A 256 3.71 -5.19 -3.84
CA ALA A 256 4.31 -6.37 -3.27
C ALA A 256 4.61 -6.18 -1.77
N GLY A 257 4.17 -7.16 -0.99
CA GLY A 257 4.35 -7.16 0.46
C GLY A 257 4.19 -8.54 1.05
N PHE A 258 4.36 -8.64 2.36
CA PHE A 258 4.13 -9.88 3.07
C PHE A 258 2.64 -10.17 3.15
N TYR A 259 2.26 -11.44 3.01
CA TYR A 259 0.85 -11.82 3.10
C TYR A 259 0.24 -11.49 4.48
N SER A 260 1.05 -11.49 5.55
CA SER A 260 0.63 -11.04 6.89
C SER A 260 0.22 -9.56 6.96
N GLU A 261 0.65 -8.72 6.01
CA GLU A 261 0.32 -7.30 5.91
C GLU A 261 -1.04 -7.02 5.26
N MET A 262 -1.73 -8.03 4.72
CA MET A 262 -2.94 -7.87 3.89
C MET A 262 -4.21 -7.39 4.64
N LEU A 263 -4.10 -6.77 5.82
CA LEU A 263 -5.19 -5.91 6.32
C LEU A 263 -5.11 -4.56 5.62
N ARG A 264 -6.14 -4.21 4.83
CA ARG A 264 -6.08 -3.10 3.89
C ARG A 264 -7.19 -2.08 4.08
N LEU A 265 -6.90 -0.82 3.76
CA LEU A 265 -7.90 0.25 3.79
C LEU A 265 -7.87 1.08 2.50
N HIS A 266 -9.04 1.41 1.99
CA HIS A 266 -9.24 2.63 1.22
C HIS A 266 -9.36 3.79 2.21
N LYS A 267 -8.51 4.81 2.09
CA LYS A 267 -8.57 6.01 2.91
C LYS A 267 -8.90 7.22 2.05
N CYS A 268 -9.76 8.08 2.58
CA CYS A 268 -9.98 9.42 2.06
C CYS A 268 -9.78 10.46 3.17
N TYR A 269 -8.85 11.36 2.96
CA TYR A 269 -8.64 12.51 3.84
C TYR A 269 -9.01 13.79 3.10
N SER A 270 -9.97 14.53 3.64
CA SER A 270 -10.37 15.86 3.17
C SER A 270 -10.06 16.88 4.26
N PHE A 271 -8.86 17.46 4.21
CA PHE A 271 -8.33 18.26 5.29
C PHE A 271 -8.23 19.74 4.93
N GLY A 272 -8.75 20.59 5.84
CA GLY A 272 -8.69 22.04 5.76
C GLY A 272 -7.38 22.62 6.28
N TYR A 273 -6.24 22.06 5.89
CA TYR A 273 -4.93 22.55 6.32
C TYR A 273 -4.47 23.75 5.49
N HIS A 274 -3.67 24.59 6.15
CA HIS A 274 -3.04 25.77 5.59
C HIS A 274 -1.60 25.46 5.16
N MET A 275 -1.04 26.35 4.36
CA MET A 275 0.35 26.25 3.90
C MET A 275 1.32 26.27 5.07
N THR A 276 1.07 27.07 6.11
CA THR A 276 1.92 27.20 7.31
C THR A 276 1.07 27.26 8.57
N GLY A 277 1.70 27.19 9.75
CA GLY A 277 1.02 27.37 11.04
C GLY A 277 0.43 28.77 11.28
N ASP A 278 0.60 29.72 10.35
CA ASP A 278 -0.18 30.96 10.34
C ASP A 278 -1.57 30.69 9.73
N PHE A 279 -2.61 30.88 10.54
CA PHE A 279 -4.02 30.74 10.15
C PHE A 279 -4.45 31.71 9.04
N LYS A 280 -3.64 32.74 8.72
CA LYS A 280 -3.86 33.62 7.58
C LYS A 280 -3.28 33.09 6.27
N SER A 281 -2.45 32.07 6.31
CA SER A 281 -1.87 31.48 5.10
C SER A 281 -2.95 30.79 4.28
N HIS A 282 -2.72 30.62 2.98
CA HIS A 282 -3.71 29.95 2.12
C HIS A 282 -3.87 28.47 2.48
N LEU A 283 -5.00 27.86 2.12
CA LEU A 283 -5.15 26.41 2.20
C LEU A 283 -4.17 25.70 1.28
N THR A 284 -3.74 24.50 1.67
CA THR A 284 -2.88 23.65 0.83
C THR A 284 -3.58 23.29 -0.48
N PRO A 285 -2.88 23.19 -1.63
CA PRO A 285 -3.49 22.81 -2.90
C PRO A 285 -4.17 21.43 -2.90
N GLY A 286 -3.50 20.41 -2.36
CA GLY A 286 -4.00 19.04 -2.25
C GLY A 286 -4.85 18.83 -1.01
N GLN A 287 -6.10 19.30 -1.05
CA GLN A 287 -7.03 19.31 0.09
C GLN A 287 -7.68 17.96 0.35
N ARG A 288 -7.94 17.20 -0.71
CA ARG A 288 -8.54 15.88 -0.64
C ARG A 288 -7.62 14.86 -1.30
N MET A 289 -7.34 13.77 -0.60
CA MET A 289 -6.60 12.64 -1.16
C MET A 289 -7.31 11.33 -0.87
N THR A 290 -7.43 10.47 -1.88
CA THR A 290 -7.89 9.09 -1.74
C THR A 290 -6.75 8.14 -2.09
N PHE A 291 -6.55 7.09 -1.29
CA PHE A 291 -5.40 6.20 -1.43
C PHE A 291 -5.65 4.83 -0.79
N THR A 292 -4.94 3.81 -1.24
CA THR A 292 -4.88 2.50 -0.57
C THR A 292 -3.84 2.53 0.53
N SER A 293 -4.10 1.89 1.66
CA SER A 293 -3.28 1.97 2.86
C SER A 293 -3.48 0.74 3.76
N TYR A 294 -2.95 0.82 4.98
CA TYR A 294 -2.93 -0.20 6.00
C TYR A 294 -3.46 0.39 7.32
N PRO A 295 -3.90 -0.44 8.28
CA PRO A 295 -4.30 0.05 9.60
C PRO A 295 -3.16 0.85 10.24
N ALA A 296 -3.49 2.00 10.84
CA ALA A 296 -2.55 2.95 11.47
C ALA A 296 -1.56 3.68 10.55
N ALA A 297 -1.36 3.24 9.30
CA ALA A 297 -0.49 3.93 8.35
C ALA A 297 -1.16 5.21 7.83
N LEU A 298 -0.65 6.39 8.18
CA LEU A 298 -1.19 7.70 7.77
C LEU A 298 -0.85 8.07 6.31
N TYR A 299 -0.22 7.15 5.59
CA TYR A 299 0.11 7.24 4.16
C TYR A 299 -0.10 5.87 3.49
N SER A 300 0.09 5.81 2.18
CA SER A 300 -0.25 4.65 1.37
C SER A 300 0.66 3.44 1.59
N ARG A 301 1.97 3.65 1.77
CA ARG A 301 3.04 2.62 1.73
C ARG A 301 3.22 1.94 0.37
N ASP A 302 2.13 1.75 -0.37
CA ASP A 302 2.10 1.05 -1.65
C ASP A 302 3.06 1.64 -2.69
N ASP A 303 2.98 2.87 -3.21
CA ASP A 303 2.22 4.08 -2.87
C ASP A 303 1.28 4.45 -4.03
N PHE A 304 -0.02 4.61 -3.78
CA PHE A 304 -1.01 4.99 -4.80
C PHE A 304 -1.98 6.06 -4.28
N TYR A 305 -2.04 7.22 -4.95
CA TYR A 305 -2.87 8.35 -4.54
C TYR A 305 -3.64 8.96 -5.71
N GLN A 306 -4.86 9.40 -5.41
CA GLN A 306 -5.61 10.37 -6.19
C GLN A 306 -5.78 11.63 -5.35
N ILE A 307 -5.28 12.77 -5.84
CA ILE A 307 -5.25 14.04 -5.12
C ILE A 307 -6.13 15.03 -5.86
N SER A 308 -6.96 15.74 -5.10
CA SER A 308 -7.87 16.76 -5.58
C SER A 308 -7.91 17.97 -4.63
N GLY A 309 -8.40 19.09 -5.14
CA GLY A 309 -8.43 20.38 -4.45
C GLY A 309 -8.33 21.49 -5.49
N SER A 310 -7.38 22.41 -5.33
CA SER A 310 -7.04 23.34 -6.41
C SER A 310 -6.17 22.71 -7.50
N VAL A 311 -5.73 21.46 -7.30
CA VAL A 311 -4.91 20.65 -8.21
C VAL A 311 -5.55 19.28 -8.39
N LYS A 312 -5.17 18.58 -9.46
CA LYS A 312 -5.51 17.15 -9.67
C LYS A 312 -4.24 16.37 -9.99
N PHE A 313 -3.93 15.37 -9.17
CA PHE A 313 -2.81 14.45 -9.41
C PHE A 313 -3.22 12.99 -9.24
N SER A 314 -2.61 12.13 -10.03
CA SER A 314 -2.50 10.70 -9.72
C SER A 314 -1.04 10.36 -9.50
N ILE A 315 -0.76 9.62 -8.44
CA ILE A 315 0.60 9.26 -8.05
C ILE A 315 0.67 7.77 -7.84
N ALA A 316 1.64 7.12 -8.49
CA ALA A 316 2.00 5.72 -8.25
C ALA A 316 3.51 5.63 -8.00
N GLY A 317 3.92 4.93 -6.95
CA GLY A 317 5.31 4.80 -6.54
C GLY A 317 5.73 3.34 -6.39
N VAL A 318 6.80 2.96 -7.08
CA VAL A 318 7.35 1.60 -7.13
C VAL A 318 8.74 1.60 -6.49
N ALA A 319 9.02 0.62 -5.63
CA ALA A 319 10.29 0.54 -4.92
C ALA A 319 11.50 0.41 -5.86
N VAL A 320 12.53 1.22 -5.62
CA VAL A 320 13.81 1.14 -6.32
C VAL A 320 14.80 0.38 -5.45
N THR A 321 15.37 -0.67 -6.01
CA THR A 321 16.44 -1.42 -5.33
C THR A 321 17.73 -0.62 -5.44
N ASP A 322 18.43 -0.43 -4.32
CA ASP A 322 19.77 0.14 -4.32
C ASP A 322 20.77 -0.96 -3.96
N TYR A 323 21.66 -1.28 -4.88
CA TYR A 323 22.66 -2.31 -4.70
C TYR A 323 23.99 -1.75 -4.17
N ASN A 324 24.15 -0.43 -4.17
CA ASN A 324 25.35 0.22 -3.66
C ASN A 324 25.26 0.47 -2.15
N ARG A 325 25.78 -0.46 -1.36
CA ARG A 325 25.73 -0.39 0.11
C ARG A 325 26.44 0.84 0.70
N SER A 326 27.42 1.43 -0.01
CA SER A 326 28.23 2.53 0.52
C SER A 326 27.42 3.81 0.76
N LEU A 327 26.44 4.11 -0.09
CA LEU A 327 25.63 5.34 -0.01
C LEU A 327 24.88 5.45 1.33
N TRP A 328 24.51 4.30 1.91
CA TRP A 328 23.81 4.21 3.18
C TRP A 328 24.70 4.49 4.38
N SER A 329 25.93 3.96 4.36
CA SER A 329 26.89 4.18 5.44
C SER A 329 27.24 5.65 5.64
N GLU A 330 27.09 6.46 4.59
CA GLU A 330 27.34 7.90 4.62
C GLU A 330 26.10 8.73 5.03
N THR A 331 24.95 8.08 5.22
CA THR A 331 23.70 8.77 5.57
C THR A 331 23.57 8.97 7.08
N ASN A 332 23.61 10.23 7.53
CA ASN A 332 23.22 10.60 8.90
C ASN A 332 21.69 10.52 9.05
N PHE A 333 21.18 9.31 9.33
CA PHE A 333 19.75 9.02 9.43
C PHE A 333 19.02 9.94 10.42
N THR A 334 19.62 10.28 11.57
CA THR A 334 18.99 11.11 12.61
C THR A 334 18.62 12.51 12.13
N GLU A 335 19.39 13.08 11.19
CA GLU A 335 19.15 14.44 10.66
C GLU A 335 18.23 14.49 9.41
N LYS A 336 17.65 13.34 9.04
CA LYS A 336 16.74 13.21 7.89
C LYS A 336 15.29 13.09 8.32
N VAL A 337 14.38 13.11 7.35
CA VAL A 337 12.94 12.89 7.58
C VAL A 337 12.53 11.61 6.87
N LEU A 338 11.86 10.70 7.58
CA LEU A 338 11.31 9.45 7.04
C LEU A 338 10.38 9.72 5.85
N MET A 339 10.15 8.70 5.02
CA MET A 339 9.40 8.89 3.77
C MET A 339 7.95 9.35 3.98
N ALA A 340 7.22 8.78 4.96
CA ALA A 340 5.80 9.06 5.14
C ALA A 340 5.49 10.57 5.34
N PRO A 341 6.14 11.32 6.27
CA PRO A 341 5.96 12.76 6.37
C PRO A 341 6.30 13.53 5.08
N ARG A 342 7.32 13.09 4.33
CA ARG A 342 7.77 13.75 3.08
C ARG A 342 6.74 13.60 1.96
N VAL A 343 6.24 12.38 1.76
CA VAL A 343 5.22 12.08 0.73
C VAL A 343 3.92 12.80 1.05
N ILE A 344 3.47 12.79 2.31
CA ILE A 344 2.25 13.51 2.72
C ILE A 344 2.40 15.02 2.55
N ALA A 345 3.57 15.58 2.87
CA ALA A 345 3.85 17.00 2.61
C ALA A 345 3.80 17.32 1.11
N ALA A 346 4.42 16.49 0.26
CA ALA A 346 4.41 16.67 -1.19
C ALA A 346 2.98 16.58 -1.77
N ASN A 347 2.19 15.60 -1.30
CA ASN A 347 0.80 15.41 -1.73
C ASN A 347 -0.09 16.62 -1.40
N ARG A 348 0.16 17.31 -0.28
CA ARG A 348 -0.62 18.49 0.13
C ARG A 348 -0.15 19.76 -0.55
N LEU A 349 1.16 19.97 -0.67
CA LEU A 349 1.75 21.26 -1.03
C LEU A 349 1.95 21.49 -2.52
N ALA A 350 2.16 20.43 -3.31
CA ALA A 350 2.59 20.58 -4.70
C ALA A 350 1.52 21.21 -5.60
N THR A 351 1.93 22.09 -6.52
CA THR A 351 1.04 22.60 -7.59
C THR A 351 1.29 21.99 -8.96
N ASN A 352 2.40 21.26 -9.11
CA ASN A 352 2.76 20.50 -10.31
C ASN A 352 3.75 19.38 -9.97
N GLY A 353 4.02 18.48 -10.93
CA GLY A 353 4.90 17.33 -10.70
C GLY A 353 6.35 17.69 -10.33
N LYS A 354 6.89 18.81 -10.85
CA LYS A 354 8.23 19.29 -10.48
C LYS A 354 8.30 19.70 -9.01
N GLU A 355 7.29 20.44 -8.54
CA GLU A 355 7.20 20.85 -7.14
C GLU A 355 6.96 19.68 -6.19
N TRP A 356 6.17 18.69 -6.62
CA TRP A 356 6.00 17.45 -5.87
C TRP A 356 7.35 16.79 -5.62
N GLY A 357 8.15 16.59 -6.67
CA GLY A 357 9.47 15.99 -6.54
C GLY A 357 10.47 16.85 -5.75
N LYS A 358 10.41 18.19 -5.87
CA LYS A 358 11.21 19.08 -5.01
C LYS A 358 10.85 18.92 -3.53
N THR A 359 9.57 18.76 -3.22
CA THR A 359 9.08 18.67 -1.85
C THR A 359 9.49 17.33 -1.21
N VAL A 360 9.34 16.21 -1.94
CA VAL A 360 9.72 14.89 -1.42
C VAL A 360 11.24 14.74 -1.23
N ALA A 361 12.04 15.44 -2.04
CA ALA A 361 13.51 15.47 -1.95
C ALA A 361 14.03 16.16 -0.67
N LEU A 362 13.23 17.03 -0.04
CA LEU A 362 13.64 17.72 1.19
C LEU A 362 13.92 16.73 2.30
N LYS A 363 15.12 16.85 2.89
CA LYS A 363 15.61 15.98 3.97
C LYS A 363 15.50 14.49 3.65
N ASN A 364 15.71 14.13 2.37
CA ASN A 364 15.76 12.74 1.89
C ASN A 364 16.54 11.84 2.87
N SER A 365 15.83 10.87 3.46
CA SER A 365 16.35 9.87 4.38
C SER A 365 17.24 8.83 3.72
N GLY A 366 17.22 8.78 2.40
CA GLY A 366 17.70 7.67 1.60
C GLY A 366 16.80 6.46 1.72
N THR A 367 16.09 6.23 2.82
CA THR A 367 15.28 5.03 3.02
C THR A 367 13.95 5.08 2.25
N GLY A 368 13.39 3.89 1.95
CA GLY A 368 12.11 3.78 1.24
C GLY A 368 12.17 4.25 -0.21
N ASN A 369 13.31 4.10 -0.88
CA ASN A 369 13.52 4.62 -2.24
C ASN A 369 12.51 4.10 -3.25
N LYS A 370 12.00 5.01 -4.09
CA LYS A 370 11.04 4.70 -5.15
C LYS A 370 11.31 5.52 -6.40
N GLN A 371 10.74 5.04 -7.50
CA GLN A 371 10.40 5.84 -8.66
C GLN A 371 8.90 6.15 -8.57
N TRP A 372 8.54 7.43 -8.53
CA TRP A 372 7.16 7.91 -8.56
C TRP A 372 6.80 8.45 -9.93
N LEU A 373 5.63 8.04 -10.43
CA LEU A 373 4.92 8.64 -11.54
C LEU A 373 4.01 9.71 -10.95
N VAL A 374 4.27 10.98 -11.27
CA VAL A 374 3.42 12.12 -10.87
C VAL A 374 2.69 12.62 -12.09
N ILE A 375 1.42 12.25 -12.20
CA ILE A 375 0.57 12.53 -13.35
C ILE A 375 -0.34 13.70 -13.00
N SER A 376 -0.42 14.71 -13.86
CA SER A 376 -1.25 15.88 -13.64
C SER A 376 -2.03 16.28 -14.89
N GLY A 377 -3.24 16.80 -14.70
CA GLY A 377 -4.10 17.23 -15.79
C GLY A 377 -4.67 16.07 -16.62
N PRO A 378 -5.53 16.33 -17.61
CA PRO A 378 -6.10 17.62 -17.90
C PRO A 378 -7.14 18.01 -16.86
N ASP A 379 -7.09 19.28 -16.46
CA ASP A 379 -8.14 19.90 -15.66
C ASP A 379 -9.13 20.66 -16.55
N LYS A 380 -10.19 21.21 -15.95
CA LYS A 380 -11.17 22.06 -16.64
C LYS A 380 -10.54 23.34 -17.26
N GLN A 381 -9.28 23.65 -16.94
CA GLN A 381 -8.55 24.83 -17.42
C GLN A 381 -7.70 24.53 -18.69
N SER A 382 -7.92 23.39 -19.35
CA SER A 382 -7.27 23.00 -20.62
C SER A 382 -5.76 22.76 -20.54
N THR A 383 -5.23 22.40 -19.36
CA THR A 383 -3.83 21.93 -19.26
C THR A 383 -3.70 20.54 -19.88
N PRO A 384 -2.71 20.26 -20.75
CA PRO A 384 -2.46 18.90 -21.23
C PRO A 384 -2.05 17.95 -20.09
N LEU A 385 -2.28 16.64 -20.26
CA LEU A 385 -1.71 15.63 -19.36
C LEU A 385 -0.19 15.79 -19.31
N THR A 386 0.40 15.82 -18.11
CA THR A 386 1.85 15.78 -17.93
C THR A 386 2.27 14.61 -17.05
N LEU A 387 3.45 14.06 -17.36
CA LEU A 387 4.10 13.02 -16.59
C LEU A 387 5.44 13.53 -16.08
N TRP A 388 5.59 13.57 -14.76
CA TRP A 388 6.87 13.74 -14.10
C TRP A 388 7.32 12.43 -13.47
N ILE A 389 8.56 12.04 -13.73
CA ILE A 389 9.22 10.91 -13.08
C ILE A 389 10.13 11.46 -11.99
N VAL A 390 9.94 10.96 -10.77
CA VAL A 390 10.74 11.33 -9.60
C VAL A 390 11.42 10.08 -9.10
N GLU A 391 12.74 10.05 -9.11
CA GLU A 391 13.55 8.92 -8.64
C GLU A 391 14.38 9.33 -7.45
N GLN A 392 14.41 8.48 -6.43
CA GLN A 392 15.16 8.72 -5.22
C GLN A 392 16.04 7.52 -4.88
N ILE A 393 17.29 7.83 -4.52
CA ILE A 393 18.24 6.96 -3.82
C ILE A 393 18.81 7.74 -2.62
N PRO A 394 19.60 7.17 -1.71
CA PRO A 394 20.32 7.98 -0.72
C PRO A 394 21.09 9.13 -1.36
N HIS A 395 20.94 10.31 -0.75
CA HIS A 395 21.53 11.61 -1.12
C HIS A 395 21.09 12.24 -2.45
N LEU A 396 20.44 11.49 -3.35
CA LEU A 396 20.05 11.99 -4.66
C LEU A 396 18.55 11.80 -4.92
N THR A 397 17.90 12.86 -5.38
CA THR A 397 16.55 12.82 -5.94
C THR A 397 16.57 13.53 -7.28
N VAL A 398 16.15 12.84 -8.34
CA VAL A 398 16.07 13.40 -9.69
C VAL A 398 14.61 13.51 -10.08
N MET A 399 14.24 14.65 -10.68
CA MET A 399 12.91 14.90 -11.22
C MET A 399 13.02 15.26 -12.69
N SER A 400 12.36 14.49 -13.54
CA SER A 400 12.39 14.69 -14.99
C SER A 400 10.97 14.72 -15.58
N ASN A 401 10.73 15.64 -16.51
CA ASN A 401 9.50 15.67 -17.27
C ASN A 401 9.59 14.64 -18.41
N LYS A 402 8.68 13.67 -18.43
CA LYS A 402 8.63 12.58 -19.43
C LYS A 402 7.32 12.58 -20.23
N THR A 403 6.66 13.74 -20.30
CA THR A 403 5.42 13.92 -21.07
C THR A 403 5.61 13.59 -22.55
N ASP A 404 6.71 14.03 -23.17
CA ASP A 404 6.97 13.75 -24.60
C ASP A 404 7.26 12.27 -24.86
N VAL A 405 7.95 11.59 -23.92
CA VAL A 405 8.20 10.15 -24.01
C VAL A 405 6.87 9.38 -23.94
N LEU A 406 6.03 9.71 -22.95
CA LEU A 406 4.70 9.13 -22.81
C LEU A 406 3.85 9.39 -24.06
N LYS A 407 3.89 10.60 -24.63
CA LYS A 407 3.17 10.98 -25.85
C LYS A 407 3.61 10.17 -27.07
N ASN A 408 4.91 9.94 -27.23
CA ASN A 408 5.44 9.24 -28.39
C ASN A 408 5.23 7.72 -28.31
N GLN A 409 5.32 7.14 -27.11
CA GLN A 409 5.22 5.68 -26.92
C GLN A 409 3.80 5.21 -26.58
N GLY A 410 2.98 6.07 -25.99
CA GLY A 410 1.62 5.74 -25.57
C GLY A 410 1.50 5.15 -24.16
N TYR A 411 2.62 4.83 -23.50
CA TYR A 411 2.66 4.21 -22.17
C TYR A 411 3.95 4.53 -21.39
N TRP A 412 3.97 4.18 -20.10
CA TRP A 412 5.12 4.14 -19.22
C TRP A 412 5.02 2.90 -18.31
N ILE A 413 6.10 2.13 -18.22
CA ILE A 413 6.21 0.96 -17.35
C ILE A 413 7.23 1.26 -16.26
N ASN A 414 6.85 1.05 -15.01
CA ASN A 414 7.74 1.14 -13.86
C ASN A 414 7.69 -0.18 -13.08
N VAL A 415 8.83 -0.86 -13.02
CA VAL A 415 9.03 -2.15 -12.33
C VAL A 415 10.18 -2.08 -11.32
N GLY A 416 10.50 -0.87 -10.84
CA GLY A 416 11.52 -0.66 -9.81
C GLY A 416 12.94 -0.75 -10.33
N VAL A 417 13.14 -0.51 -11.63
CA VAL A 417 14.43 -0.31 -12.28
C VAL A 417 14.57 1.19 -12.58
N PRO A 418 15.64 1.86 -12.12
CA PRO A 418 15.83 3.28 -12.39
C PRO A 418 15.98 3.58 -13.87
N TYR A 419 15.43 4.72 -14.27
CA TYR A 419 15.49 5.28 -15.61
C TYR A 419 16.62 6.31 -15.74
N ASP A 420 16.82 7.17 -14.73
CA ASP A 420 17.84 8.21 -14.80
C ASP A 420 19.25 7.62 -14.75
N GLU A 421 20.09 8.03 -15.71
CA GLU A 421 21.45 7.50 -15.88
C GLU A 421 22.30 7.68 -14.62
N LYS A 422 22.17 8.82 -13.92
CA LYS A 422 22.96 9.05 -12.70
C LYS A 422 22.48 8.19 -11.55
N ILE A 423 21.17 7.99 -11.43
CA ILE A 423 20.59 7.08 -10.44
C ILE A 423 21.06 5.64 -10.72
N ARG A 424 21.00 5.17 -11.97
CA ARG A 424 21.45 3.83 -12.37
C ARG A 424 22.91 3.58 -12.03
N GLU A 425 23.79 4.52 -12.40
CA GLU A 425 25.22 4.47 -12.09
C GLU A 425 25.46 4.36 -10.57
N LEU A 426 24.88 5.27 -9.79
CA LEU A 426 25.15 5.35 -8.35
C LEU A 426 24.53 4.18 -7.55
N SER A 427 23.37 3.68 -7.97
CA SER A 427 22.71 2.53 -7.33
C SER A 427 23.27 1.18 -7.78
N GLY A 428 24.27 1.18 -8.66
CA GLY A 428 25.02 0.00 -9.08
C GLY A 428 24.39 -0.81 -10.22
N TYR A 429 23.39 -0.29 -10.93
CA TYR A 429 22.77 -0.97 -12.07
C TYR A 429 23.69 -1.05 -13.29
N ASP A 430 24.55 -0.06 -13.48
CA ASP A 430 25.45 0.01 -14.64
C ASP A 430 26.84 -0.59 -14.34
N SER A 431 27.01 -1.25 -13.19
CA SER A 431 28.23 -1.97 -12.84
C SER A 431 28.16 -3.41 -13.34
N GLU A 432 29.09 -3.82 -14.21
CA GLU A 432 29.20 -5.19 -14.72
C GLU A 432 29.49 -6.23 -13.62
N GLU A 433 29.98 -5.80 -12.46
CA GLU A 433 30.27 -6.68 -11.32
C GLU A 433 29.04 -6.93 -10.43
N ASN A 434 27.90 -6.28 -10.70
CA ASN A 434 26.72 -6.37 -9.86
C ASN A 434 25.71 -7.41 -10.38
N GLU A 435 25.98 -8.68 -10.05
CA GLU A 435 25.14 -9.82 -10.41
C GLU A 435 23.66 -9.67 -9.95
N GLY A 436 23.41 -8.92 -8.86
CA GLY A 436 22.07 -8.70 -8.34
C GLY A 436 21.20 -7.78 -9.21
N ALA A 437 21.81 -6.74 -9.80
CA ALA A 437 21.13 -5.85 -10.72
C ALA A 437 20.85 -6.54 -12.06
N GLU A 438 21.86 -7.23 -12.61
CA GLU A 438 21.72 -8.03 -13.84
C GLU A 438 20.63 -9.10 -13.68
N TYR A 439 20.62 -9.82 -12.56
CA TYR A 439 19.62 -10.82 -12.25
C TYR A 439 18.20 -10.21 -12.22
N LYS A 440 18.01 -9.07 -11.56
CA LYS A 440 16.69 -8.39 -11.48
C LYS A 440 16.20 -7.97 -12.86
N GLU A 441 17.05 -7.37 -13.69
CA GLU A 441 16.66 -6.96 -15.04
C GLU A 441 16.29 -8.17 -15.91
N LYS A 442 17.07 -9.26 -15.85
CA LYS A 442 16.76 -10.52 -16.55
C LYS A 442 15.46 -11.15 -16.06
N PHE A 443 15.21 -11.11 -14.75
CA PHE A 443 13.99 -11.64 -14.14
C PHE A 443 12.75 -10.85 -14.54
N LEU A 444 12.85 -9.52 -14.67
CA LEU A 444 11.74 -8.64 -15.03
C LEU A 444 11.44 -8.62 -16.54
N LYS A 445 12.37 -9.03 -17.40
CA LYS A 445 12.23 -8.99 -18.86
C LYS A 445 10.93 -9.62 -19.39
N PRO A 446 10.49 -10.83 -18.97
CA PRO A 446 9.22 -11.40 -19.43
C PRO A 446 8.00 -10.55 -19.05
N ILE A 447 8.05 -9.91 -17.88
CA ILE A 447 6.98 -9.03 -17.39
C ILE A 447 6.92 -7.75 -18.22
N VAL A 448 8.09 -7.13 -18.48
CA VAL A 448 8.16 -5.92 -19.30
C VAL A 448 7.65 -6.20 -20.71
N ASN A 449 8.07 -7.30 -21.35
CA ASN A 449 7.60 -7.68 -22.68
C ASN A 449 6.07 -7.85 -22.73
N LEU A 450 5.50 -8.56 -21.74
CA LEU A 450 4.05 -8.71 -21.63
C LEU A 450 3.33 -7.35 -21.54
N LEU A 451 3.84 -6.43 -20.71
CA LEU A 451 3.22 -5.11 -20.54
C LEU A 451 3.34 -4.26 -21.81
N VAL A 452 4.44 -4.39 -22.56
CA VAL A 452 4.63 -3.73 -23.86
C VAL A 452 3.64 -4.26 -24.89
N GLU A 453 3.51 -5.58 -25.02
CA GLU A 453 2.57 -6.23 -25.94
C GLU A 453 1.12 -5.88 -25.58
N GLY A 454 0.75 -6.09 -24.31
CA GLY A 454 -0.56 -5.78 -23.76
C GLY A 454 -0.91 -4.29 -23.80
N SER A 455 0.08 -3.40 -23.93
CA SER A 455 -0.17 -1.97 -24.11
C SER A 455 -1.05 -1.70 -25.31
N THR A 456 -1.01 -2.51 -26.37
CA THR A 456 -1.85 -2.31 -27.56
C THR A 456 -3.30 -2.78 -27.38
N GLU A 457 -3.53 -3.69 -26.43
CA GLU A 457 -4.81 -4.34 -26.20
C GLU A 457 -5.66 -3.63 -25.14
N VAL A 458 -5.03 -2.99 -24.16
CA VAL A 458 -5.69 -2.29 -23.05
C VAL A 458 -6.43 -1.05 -23.54
N LYS A 459 -7.75 -1.02 -23.30
CA LYS A 459 -8.67 0.04 -23.74
C LYS A 459 -9.41 0.72 -22.59
N ASP A 460 -9.58 0.02 -21.49
CA ASP A 460 -10.40 0.40 -20.35
C ASP A 460 -9.89 -0.26 -19.07
N ALA A 461 -10.57 -0.02 -17.95
CA ALA A 461 -10.18 -0.60 -16.66
C ALA A 461 -10.29 -2.13 -16.64
N GLU A 462 -11.24 -2.74 -17.37
CA GLU A 462 -11.44 -4.20 -17.37
C GLU A 462 -10.31 -4.91 -18.11
N SER A 463 -9.98 -4.44 -19.32
CA SER A 463 -8.83 -4.94 -20.08
C SER A 463 -7.49 -4.67 -19.36
N MET A 464 -7.36 -3.54 -18.66
CA MET A 464 -6.21 -3.29 -17.78
C MET A 464 -6.12 -4.30 -16.64
N ILE A 465 -7.23 -4.58 -15.94
CA ILE A 465 -7.27 -5.60 -14.88
C ILE A 465 -6.89 -6.97 -15.46
N SER A 466 -7.41 -7.32 -16.64
CA SER A 466 -7.09 -8.59 -17.30
C SER A 466 -5.60 -8.72 -17.61
N LEU A 467 -4.96 -7.66 -18.12
CA LEU A 467 -3.51 -7.63 -18.34
C LEU A 467 -2.74 -7.78 -17.02
N MET A 468 -3.08 -7.01 -15.99
CA MET A 468 -2.37 -7.05 -14.71
C MET A 468 -2.57 -8.37 -13.95
N ARG A 469 -3.66 -9.09 -14.22
CA ARG A 469 -3.92 -10.45 -13.70
C ARG A 469 -3.56 -11.56 -14.69
N HIS A 470 -2.72 -11.25 -15.68
CA HIS A 470 -2.23 -12.22 -16.64
C HIS A 470 -1.43 -13.35 -15.92
N PRO A 471 -1.44 -14.59 -16.43
CA PRO A 471 -0.78 -15.73 -15.77
C PRO A 471 0.71 -15.54 -15.55
N ILE A 472 1.41 -14.89 -16.48
CA ILE A 472 2.84 -14.60 -16.32
C ILE A 472 3.04 -13.69 -15.10
N LEU A 473 2.31 -12.58 -14.99
CA LEU A 473 2.37 -11.71 -13.80
C LEU A 473 1.97 -12.46 -12.53
N THR A 474 0.93 -13.29 -12.62
CA THR A 474 0.47 -14.09 -11.48
C THR A 474 1.54 -15.06 -10.99
N ALA A 475 2.21 -15.77 -11.91
CA ALA A 475 3.26 -16.72 -11.58
C ALA A 475 4.43 -15.99 -10.91
N PHE A 476 4.95 -14.94 -11.53
CA PHE A 476 6.11 -14.19 -11.01
C PHE A 476 5.78 -13.43 -9.73
N GLY A 477 4.56 -12.91 -9.61
CA GLY A 477 4.08 -12.13 -8.48
C GLY A 477 3.71 -12.95 -7.25
N ARG A 478 3.68 -14.30 -7.33
CA ARG A 478 3.32 -15.18 -6.22
C ARG A 478 4.43 -16.13 -5.83
N SER A 479 5.17 -15.75 -4.79
CA SER A 479 6.22 -16.59 -4.24
C SER A 479 5.72 -17.95 -3.75
N ASP A 480 4.46 -18.04 -3.32
CA ASP A 480 3.82 -19.24 -2.79
C ASP A 480 3.45 -20.29 -3.87
N VAL A 481 3.39 -19.89 -5.14
CA VAL A 481 3.08 -20.79 -6.28
C VAL A 481 4.36 -21.44 -6.83
N ILE A 482 5.48 -20.72 -6.88
CA ILE A 482 6.74 -21.20 -7.48
C ILE A 482 7.62 -21.92 -6.44
N LEU A 483 7.08 -22.82 -5.62
CA LEU A 483 7.86 -23.61 -4.65
C LEU A 483 8.04 -25.07 -5.04
N ILE A 484 7.80 -25.42 -6.30
CA ILE A 484 8.08 -26.75 -6.80
C ILE A 484 9.48 -26.75 -7.45
N ASN A 485 10.43 -27.42 -6.78
CA ASN A 485 11.79 -27.78 -7.21
C ASN A 485 12.92 -26.72 -7.14
N VAL A 486 13.36 -26.35 -5.92
CA VAL A 486 14.72 -25.81 -5.70
C VAL A 486 15.69 -26.87 -5.15
N ASN A 487 15.21 -28.04 -4.71
CA ASN A 487 16.08 -29.07 -4.11
C ASN A 487 16.66 -30.11 -5.10
N ASN A 488 16.40 -30.01 -6.41
CA ASN A 488 16.85 -31.02 -7.38
C ASN A 488 17.68 -30.50 -8.56
N SER A 489 18.08 -29.23 -8.59
CA SER A 489 18.96 -28.68 -9.63
C SER A 489 20.40 -28.48 -9.15
N ALA A 490 20.95 -29.49 -8.46
CA ALA A 490 22.39 -29.66 -8.42
C ALA A 490 22.86 -30.18 -9.79
N GLY A 491 23.22 -29.29 -10.72
CA GLY A 491 24.15 -29.66 -11.79
C GLY A 491 23.85 -29.29 -13.24
N THR A 492 22.79 -28.55 -13.57
CA THR A 492 22.58 -28.07 -14.96
C THR A 492 22.28 -26.58 -14.95
N GLY A 493 23.02 -25.80 -15.75
CA GLY A 493 22.86 -24.35 -15.92
C GLY A 493 21.59 -23.96 -16.70
N ASP A 494 20.52 -24.73 -16.56
CA ASP A 494 19.22 -24.41 -17.14
C ASP A 494 18.38 -23.67 -16.10
N MET A 495 17.81 -22.51 -16.49
CA MET A 495 16.64 -21.95 -15.82
C MET A 495 15.59 -23.07 -15.63
N PRO A 496 14.78 -23.05 -14.55
CA PRO A 496 13.74 -24.04 -14.37
C PRO A 496 12.89 -24.10 -15.64
N ARG A 497 12.94 -25.24 -16.34
CA ARG A 497 11.96 -25.56 -17.38
C ARG A 497 10.61 -25.53 -16.68
N ILE A 498 9.71 -24.66 -17.13
CA ILE A 498 8.31 -24.62 -16.68
C ILE A 498 7.52 -25.85 -17.19
N VAL A 499 8.15 -26.82 -17.86
CA VAL A 499 7.48 -28.01 -18.40
C VAL A 499 8.43 -29.23 -18.42
N GLY A 500 7.95 -30.38 -17.94
CA GLY A 500 8.60 -31.70 -18.05
C GLY A 500 7.74 -32.70 -18.86
N ASP A 501 8.40 -33.62 -19.55
CA ASP A 501 7.90 -34.42 -20.69
C ASP A 501 7.16 -35.74 -20.32
N ASP A 502 6.14 -35.70 -19.46
CA ASP A 502 5.30 -36.89 -19.18
C ASP A 502 3.80 -36.63 -18.93
N GLY A 503 3.26 -35.48 -19.36
CA GLY A 503 1.82 -35.35 -19.63
C GLY A 503 0.98 -34.58 -18.60
N PHE A 504 1.52 -33.50 -18.03
CA PHE A 504 0.74 -32.30 -17.64
C PHE A 504 1.42 -31.08 -18.27
N SER A 505 0.95 -30.78 -19.48
CA SER A 505 1.64 -30.03 -20.52
C SER A 505 0.60 -29.55 -21.55
N VAL A 506 0.77 -28.34 -22.07
CA VAL A 506 -0.04 -27.80 -23.17
C VAL A 506 0.43 -28.46 -24.47
N HIS A 507 -0.40 -29.32 -25.07
CA HIS A 507 -0.12 -29.93 -26.36
C HIS A 507 -0.30 -28.91 -27.49
N TYR A 508 0.78 -28.60 -28.22
CA TYR A 508 0.72 -28.16 -29.62
C TYR A 508 1.32 -29.29 -30.47
N GLU A 509 0.52 -29.85 -31.39
CA GLU A 509 1.04 -30.68 -32.47
C GLU A 509 1.79 -29.78 -33.46
N TYR A 510 3.10 -29.95 -33.57
CA TYR A 510 3.91 -29.35 -34.63
C TYR A 510 4.31 -30.45 -35.62
N ASN A 511 3.65 -30.47 -36.78
CA ASN A 511 4.13 -31.19 -37.95
C ASN A 511 5.33 -30.42 -38.51
N GLY A 512 6.51 -31.02 -38.43
CA GLY A 512 7.73 -30.44 -38.96
C GLY A 512 7.78 -30.52 -40.48
N GLU A 513 8.14 -29.40 -41.11
CA GLU A 513 8.97 -29.38 -42.32
C GLU A 513 10.05 -28.31 -42.14
N GLU A 514 11.30 -28.73 -42.31
CA GLU A 514 12.49 -27.89 -42.35
C GLU A 514 12.44 -27.01 -43.59
N ASP A 515 12.86 -25.74 -43.49
CA ASP A 515 13.53 -25.13 -44.63
C ASP A 515 14.58 -24.10 -44.22
N ASN A 516 15.78 -24.32 -44.76
CA ASN A 516 16.95 -23.45 -44.70
C ASN A 516 16.71 -22.19 -45.56
N LYS A 517 17.22 -21.02 -45.14
CA LYS A 517 18.03 -20.10 -45.98
C LYS A 517 18.50 -18.82 -45.27
N THR A 518 19.55 -18.27 -45.86
CA THR A 518 20.58 -17.32 -45.40
C THR A 518 20.36 -15.84 -45.79
N GLY A 519 20.65 -14.90 -44.87
CA GLY A 519 21.21 -13.51 -45.04
C GLY A 519 20.46 -12.45 -45.90
N PRO A 520 20.89 -11.15 -45.95
CA PRO A 520 21.98 -10.45 -45.25
C PRO A 520 21.60 -9.07 -44.59
N SER A 521 22.64 -8.39 -44.08
CA SER A 521 22.76 -7.14 -43.30
C SER A 521 22.36 -5.79 -43.94
N SER A 522 22.06 -4.78 -43.12
CA SER A 522 22.53 -3.39 -43.33
C SER A 522 22.48 -2.52 -42.06
N ASP A 523 23.59 -1.84 -41.76
CA ASP A 523 23.75 -0.77 -40.77
C ASP A 523 22.97 0.50 -41.11
N GLN A 524 22.54 1.26 -40.09
CA GLN A 524 22.83 2.70 -39.95
C GLN A 524 22.41 3.26 -38.58
N LEU A 525 23.38 3.89 -37.90
CA LEU A 525 23.29 4.64 -36.65
C LEU A 525 22.67 6.03 -36.85
N THR A 526 21.81 6.47 -35.93
CA THR A 526 21.80 7.86 -35.41
C THR A 526 21.32 7.87 -33.95
N GLY A 527 22.07 8.56 -33.09
CA GLY A 527 21.90 8.55 -31.64
C GLY A 527 20.75 9.40 -31.14
N GLN A 528 19.87 8.76 -30.37
CA GLN A 528 18.93 9.30 -29.36
C GLN A 528 18.33 8.07 -28.66
N GLY A 529 19.05 7.46 -27.72
CA GLY A 529 18.64 6.17 -27.17
C GLY A 529 19.12 5.93 -25.76
N GLY A 530 18.24 6.21 -24.79
CA GLY A 530 18.41 5.77 -23.41
C GLY A 530 17.41 4.67 -23.05
N PHE A 531 16.13 4.85 -23.41
CA PHE A 531 15.09 3.86 -23.10
C PHE A 531 14.77 2.93 -24.27
N HIS A 532 14.79 3.44 -25.50
CA HIS A 532 14.54 2.61 -26.68
C HIS A 532 15.69 1.63 -26.90
N ASP A 533 16.93 2.04 -26.65
CA ASP A 533 18.12 1.18 -26.72
C ASP A 533 18.20 0.20 -25.54
N PHE A 534 17.70 0.56 -24.35
CA PHE A 534 17.54 -0.36 -23.22
C PHE A 534 16.53 -1.48 -23.53
N ILE A 535 15.34 -1.12 -24.04
CA ILE A 535 14.33 -2.10 -24.48
C ILE A 535 14.86 -2.92 -25.68
N LYS A 536 15.56 -2.29 -26.63
CA LYS A 536 16.12 -2.98 -27.80
C LYS A 536 17.26 -3.94 -27.45
N GLY A 537 18.14 -3.55 -26.52
CA GLY A 537 19.19 -4.40 -25.96
C GLY A 537 18.64 -5.56 -25.13
N MET A 538 17.45 -5.42 -24.54
CA MET A 538 16.72 -6.55 -23.98
C MET A 538 16.11 -7.43 -25.08
N THR A 539 15.68 -6.92 -26.23
CA THR A 539 14.99 -7.75 -27.25
C THR A 539 15.91 -8.51 -28.22
N ASP A 540 17.21 -8.23 -28.29
CA ASP A 540 18.10 -8.84 -29.29
C ASP A 540 18.56 -10.27 -28.90
N GLU A 541 18.24 -11.25 -29.74
CA GLU A 541 18.43 -12.70 -29.52
C GLU A 541 19.85 -13.22 -29.83
N LYS A 542 20.82 -12.35 -30.16
CA LYS A 542 22.06 -12.81 -30.83
C LYS A 542 23.32 -13.02 -29.99
N ASP A 543 23.32 -12.73 -28.69
CA ASP A 543 24.55 -12.80 -27.87
C ASP A 543 24.52 -13.84 -26.72
N THR A 544 23.55 -14.75 -26.73
CA THR A 544 23.37 -15.78 -25.69
C THR A 544 24.20 -17.04 -25.89
N LYS A 545 24.73 -17.31 -27.09
CA LYS A 545 25.44 -18.58 -27.36
C LYS A 545 26.94 -18.56 -27.04
N ASP A 546 27.60 -17.40 -27.16
CA ASP A 546 29.06 -17.34 -26.99
C ASP A 546 29.50 -17.12 -25.52
N ARG A 547 28.65 -16.55 -24.66
CA ARG A 547 28.93 -16.38 -23.22
C ARG A 547 28.71 -17.63 -22.36
N VAL A 548 27.86 -18.57 -22.81
CA VAL A 548 27.62 -19.85 -22.10
C VAL A 548 28.88 -20.73 -22.11
N ARG A 549 29.72 -20.63 -23.14
CA ARG A 549 30.94 -21.44 -23.27
C ARG A 549 32.08 -21.00 -22.35
N SER A 550 32.10 -19.74 -21.88
CA SER A 550 33.16 -19.26 -20.99
C SER A 550 32.91 -19.54 -19.49
N LEU A 551 31.69 -19.95 -19.13
CA LEU A 551 31.31 -20.23 -17.73
C LEU A 551 31.52 -21.70 -17.33
N GLU A 552 31.59 -22.63 -18.29
CA GLU A 552 31.81 -24.06 -18.00
C GLU A 552 33.22 -24.38 -17.46
N ASN A 553 34.21 -23.50 -17.68
CA ASN A 553 35.61 -23.75 -17.32
C ASN A 553 36.04 -23.24 -15.93
N ARG A 554 35.14 -22.67 -15.11
CA ARG A 554 35.47 -22.24 -13.73
C ARG A 554 34.66 -22.98 -12.68
N ARG A 555 34.84 -24.30 -12.59
CA ARG A 555 34.43 -25.12 -11.42
C ARG A 555 35.63 -25.36 -10.51
N MET A 556 35.83 -24.50 -9.52
CA MET A 556 36.58 -24.81 -8.30
C MET A 556 35.96 -24.03 -7.13
N TRP A 557 35.04 -24.67 -6.41
CA TRP A 557 34.80 -24.37 -5.00
C TRP A 557 34.38 -25.66 -4.27
N ASP A 558 34.98 -25.84 -3.10
CA ASP A 558 35.17 -27.09 -2.36
C ASP A 558 33.89 -27.85 -1.96
N LYS A 559 33.96 -29.17 -2.13
CA LYS A 559 33.11 -30.18 -1.49
C LYS A 559 33.56 -30.38 -0.05
N ASN A 560 32.92 -29.75 0.94
CA ASN A 560 32.92 -30.23 2.33
C ASN A 560 31.88 -29.49 3.18
N HIS A 561 30.62 -29.92 3.14
CA HIS A 561 29.69 -29.71 4.26
C HIS A 561 28.82 -30.95 4.42
N SER A 562 28.99 -31.61 5.57
CA SER A 562 28.28 -32.80 6.03
C SER A 562 26.78 -32.55 6.15
N ALA A 563 25.96 -33.56 5.85
CA ALA A 563 24.51 -33.49 5.94
C ALA A 563 24.03 -33.14 7.37
N ILE A 564 23.30 -32.04 7.49
CA ILE A 564 22.64 -31.61 8.74
C ILE A 564 21.35 -32.43 8.90
N PRO A 565 21.04 -32.98 10.09
CA PRO A 565 19.82 -33.74 10.34
C PRO A 565 18.56 -32.89 10.07
N GLN A 566 17.54 -33.53 9.49
CA GLN A 566 16.29 -32.90 9.04
C GLN A 566 15.51 -32.19 10.18
N ASP A 567 15.79 -32.58 11.43
CA ASP A 567 15.15 -32.11 12.65
C ASP A 567 15.72 -30.74 13.11
N GLU A 568 16.97 -30.45 12.78
CA GLU A 568 17.61 -29.14 13.00
C GLU A 568 17.18 -28.14 11.93
N LEU A 569 16.96 -28.60 10.69
CA LEU A 569 16.45 -27.78 9.60
C LEU A 569 15.09 -27.15 9.94
N VAL A 570 14.25 -27.83 10.73
CA VAL A 570 12.90 -27.33 11.12
C VAL A 570 12.96 -26.21 12.17
N ARG A 571 14.04 -26.09 12.94
CA ARG A 571 14.20 -24.98 13.91
C ARG A 571 14.74 -23.71 13.26
N ASP A 572 15.54 -23.86 12.20
CA ASP A 572 16.15 -22.75 11.46
C ASP A 572 15.36 -22.34 10.19
N ILE A 573 14.20 -22.94 9.93
CA ILE A 573 13.12 -22.28 9.16
C ILE A 573 12.56 -21.17 10.06
N VAL A 574 13.39 -20.14 10.29
CA VAL A 574 12.96 -18.81 10.68
C VAL A 574 11.97 -18.41 9.60
N VAL A 575 10.69 -18.54 9.92
CA VAL A 575 9.49 -18.07 9.19
C VAL A 575 9.87 -17.23 7.98
N GLN A 576 10.09 -17.86 6.82
CA GLN A 576 10.11 -17.14 5.56
C GLN A 576 8.68 -16.65 5.37
N ASP A 577 8.41 -15.41 5.76
CA ASP A 577 7.19 -14.72 5.35
C ASP A 577 7.21 -14.69 3.82
N TYR A 578 6.30 -15.44 3.18
CA TYR A 578 6.13 -15.30 1.74
C TYR A 578 5.65 -13.89 1.43
N ALA A 579 6.23 -13.36 0.36
CA ALA A 579 6.04 -12.02 -0.08
C ALA A 579 5.74 -12.06 -1.58
N GLY A 580 4.74 -11.31 -2.00
CA GLY A 580 4.26 -11.29 -3.36
C GLY A 580 3.33 -10.11 -3.59
N ILE A 581 2.73 -10.06 -4.76
CA ILE A 581 1.69 -9.07 -5.07
C ILE A 581 0.52 -9.30 -4.13
N ILE A 582 0.04 -8.24 -3.47
CA ILE A 582 -1.02 -8.31 -2.45
C ILE A 582 -2.24 -7.44 -2.80
N ASP A 583 -2.22 -6.75 -3.93
CA ASP A 583 -3.36 -6.02 -4.48
C ASP A 583 -3.19 -5.70 -5.96
N LEU A 584 -4.22 -5.05 -6.52
CA LEU A 584 -4.16 -4.27 -7.74
C LEU A 584 -5.03 -3.00 -7.56
N LYS A 585 -4.53 -1.85 -7.98
CA LYS A 585 -5.28 -0.59 -8.08
C LYS A 585 -5.34 -0.16 -9.54
N VAL A 586 -6.52 0.14 -10.08
CA VAL A 586 -6.69 0.65 -11.45
C VAL A 586 -7.51 1.92 -11.43
N SER A 587 -6.99 2.99 -12.05
CA SER A 587 -7.70 4.26 -12.22
C SER A 587 -7.84 4.64 -13.67
N SER A 588 -8.95 5.29 -13.98
CA SER A 588 -9.21 5.94 -15.26
C SER A 588 -9.32 7.44 -15.00
N GLY A 589 -8.22 8.16 -15.19
CA GLY A 589 -8.11 9.56 -14.75
C GLY A 589 -7.84 9.73 -13.26
N HIS A 590 -8.20 10.91 -12.74
CA HIS A 590 -7.78 11.39 -11.41
C HIS A 590 -8.79 11.21 -10.28
N ASP A 591 -10.05 10.89 -10.59
CA ASP A 591 -11.13 11.07 -9.62
C ASP A 591 -11.45 9.77 -8.85
N GLU A 592 -11.34 8.62 -9.52
CA GLU A 592 -11.74 7.33 -8.96
C GLU A 592 -10.76 6.22 -9.33
N TYR A 593 -10.80 5.16 -8.54
CA TYR A 593 -10.05 3.94 -8.79
C TYR A 593 -10.80 2.70 -8.29
N ILE A 594 -10.40 1.55 -8.79
CA ILE A 594 -10.83 0.22 -8.38
C ILE A 594 -9.67 -0.41 -7.60
N GLY A 595 -9.96 -1.05 -6.49
CA GLY A 595 -9.03 -1.90 -5.75
C GLY A 595 -9.42 -3.38 -5.83
N ILE A 596 -8.45 -4.26 -6.04
CA ILE A 596 -8.60 -5.71 -5.90
C ILE A 596 -7.66 -6.14 -4.78
N ALA A 597 -8.19 -6.73 -3.72
CA ALA A 597 -7.39 -7.16 -2.58
C ALA A 597 -6.83 -8.58 -2.79
N GLY A 598 -5.61 -8.80 -2.31
CA GLY A 598 -4.98 -10.10 -2.24
C GLY A 598 -4.15 -10.46 -3.48
N PRO A 599 -3.48 -11.63 -3.39
CA PRO A 599 -2.62 -12.11 -4.45
C PRO A 599 -3.39 -12.41 -5.74
N PRO A 600 -2.76 -12.24 -6.92
CA PRO A 600 -3.40 -12.56 -8.18
C PRO A 600 -3.76 -14.05 -8.24
N TYR A 601 -4.88 -14.33 -8.88
CA TYR A 601 -5.35 -15.67 -9.17
C TYR A 601 -6.00 -15.66 -10.55
N ASN A 602 -5.98 -16.80 -11.23
CA ASN A 602 -6.50 -16.90 -12.57
C ASN A 602 -7.07 -18.30 -12.82
N ALA A 603 -8.40 -18.39 -12.82
CA ALA A 603 -9.12 -19.65 -13.01
C ALA A 603 -8.85 -20.27 -14.38
N SER A 604 -8.68 -19.45 -15.43
CA SER A 604 -8.39 -19.93 -16.79
C SER A 604 -7.06 -20.66 -16.91
N TYR A 605 -6.15 -20.45 -15.95
CA TYR A 605 -4.82 -21.05 -15.92
C TYR A 605 -4.58 -21.85 -14.64
N HIS A 606 -5.65 -22.26 -13.96
CA HIS A 606 -5.62 -23.09 -12.76
C HIS A 606 -4.77 -22.54 -11.59
N VAL A 607 -4.59 -21.21 -11.53
CA VAL A 607 -4.01 -20.57 -10.33
C VAL A 607 -5.14 -20.25 -9.37
N GLU A 608 -5.28 -21.08 -8.35
CA GLU A 608 -6.28 -20.93 -7.30
C GLU A 608 -6.05 -19.67 -6.44
N PRO A 609 -7.13 -19.08 -5.89
CA PRO A 609 -7.02 -18.05 -4.86
C PRO A 609 -6.14 -18.49 -3.70
N PHE A 610 -5.33 -17.57 -3.18
CA PHE A 610 -4.50 -17.87 -2.01
C PHE A 610 -5.36 -18.27 -0.81
N ARG A 611 -4.91 -19.31 -0.08
CA ARG A 611 -5.61 -19.82 1.10
C ARG A 611 -4.62 -20.08 2.25
N TRP A 612 -4.85 -19.42 3.39
CA TRP A 612 -3.99 -19.55 4.56
C TRP A 612 -3.91 -20.99 5.05
N SER A 613 -5.05 -21.63 5.29
CA SER A 613 -5.18 -22.97 5.90
C SER A 613 -4.47 -24.09 5.14
N THR A 614 -4.36 -23.98 3.81
CA THR A 614 -3.70 -24.95 2.94
C THR A 614 -2.29 -24.54 2.52
N SER A 615 -1.89 -23.29 2.76
CA SER A 615 -0.54 -22.82 2.47
C SER A 615 0.49 -23.32 3.49
N TYR A 616 1.77 -23.25 3.12
CA TYR A 616 2.87 -23.45 4.07
C TYR A 616 2.92 -22.34 5.15
N LEU A 617 2.20 -21.23 4.96
CA LEU A 617 2.14 -20.09 5.87
C LEU A 617 1.08 -20.20 6.96
N LYS A 618 0.31 -21.30 7.03
CA LYS A 618 -0.81 -21.46 7.98
C LYS A 618 -0.49 -21.19 9.46
N LYS A 619 0.79 -21.24 9.84
CA LYS A 619 1.28 -20.97 11.21
C LYS A 619 1.60 -19.49 11.48
N ILE A 620 1.72 -18.67 10.44
CA ILE A 620 2.03 -17.24 10.56
C ILE A 620 0.80 -16.51 11.08
N PRO A 621 0.91 -15.62 12.09
CA PRO A 621 -0.20 -14.80 12.54
C PRO A 621 -0.80 -13.92 11.42
N HIS A 622 -2.11 -14.08 11.20
CA HIS A 622 -2.89 -13.34 10.19
C HIS A 622 -4.26 -12.95 10.77
N TYR A 623 -4.27 -12.41 11.99
CA TYR A 623 -5.49 -11.98 12.67
C TYR A 623 -6.29 -10.98 11.83
N GLY A 624 -7.60 -11.16 11.79
CA GLY A 624 -8.52 -10.31 11.04
C GLY A 624 -8.54 -10.54 9.52
N GLN A 625 -7.66 -11.39 8.99
CA GLN A 625 -7.67 -11.79 7.59
C GLN A 625 -8.66 -12.94 7.34
N VAL A 626 -9.20 -13.02 6.12
CA VAL A 626 -9.97 -14.18 5.66
C VAL A 626 -9.05 -15.35 5.34
N ASP A 627 -9.57 -16.57 5.42
CA ASP A 627 -8.79 -17.76 5.03
C ASP A 627 -8.53 -17.79 3.53
N VAL A 628 -9.53 -17.49 2.69
CA VAL A 628 -9.46 -17.54 1.23
C VAL A 628 -9.53 -16.14 0.62
N TRP A 629 -8.52 -15.78 -0.18
CA TRP A 629 -8.38 -14.47 -0.82
C TRP A 629 -8.91 -14.48 -2.25
N ASN A 630 -10.24 -14.54 -2.40
CA ASN A 630 -10.96 -14.55 -3.69
C ASN A 630 -11.87 -13.31 -3.81
N PHE A 631 -11.28 -12.12 -3.75
CA PHE A 631 -12.04 -10.88 -3.77
C PHE A 631 -12.23 -10.35 -5.18
N GLN A 632 -13.46 -9.90 -5.46
CA GLN A 632 -13.79 -9.20 -6.70
C GLN A 632 -13.29 -7.76 -6.68
N PRO A 633 -13.15 -7.11 -7.85
CA PRO A 633 -12.82 -5.69 -7.91
C PRO A 633 -13.85 -4.84 -7.14
N HIS A 634 -13.35 -3.93 -6.31
CA HIS A 634 -14.15 -3.08 -5.45
C HIS A 634 -13.85 -1.61 -5.71
N ARG A 635 -14.89 -0.79 -5.84
CA ARG A 635 -14.78 0.67 -5.88
C ARG A 635 -15.14 1.23 -4.50
N PRO A 636 -14.27 2.01 -3.84
CA PRO A 636 -14.62 2.63 -2.59
C PRO A 636 -15.71 3.68 -2.80
N GLU A 637 -16.79 3.59 -2.02
CA GLU A 637 -17.86 4.58 -1.99
C GLU A 637 -17.56 5.61 -0.90
N TRP A 638 -17.34 6.85 -1.33
CA TRP A 638 -17.14 7.99 -0.45
C TRP A 638 -18.48 8.64 -0.10
N VAL A 639 -18.61 9.02 1.16
CA VAL A 639 -19.83 9.54 1.75
C VAL A 639 -19.97 11.04 1.53
N TRP A 640 -18.85 11.77 1.35
CA TRP A 640 -18.80 13.24 1.22
C TRP A 640 -18.36 13.73 -0.16
#